data_AF-A0A5C9BQH4-F1
#
_entry.id   AF-A0A5C9BQH4-F1
#
_cell.length_a   1.000
_cell.length_b   1.000
_cell.length_c   1.000
_cell.angle_alpha   90.00
_cell.angle_beta   90.00
_cell.angle_gamma   90.00
#
_symmetry.space_group_name_H-M   'P 1'
#
loop_
_entity.id
_entity.type
_entity.pdbx_description
1 polymer ?
#
loop_
_entity_poly.entity_id
_entity_poly.type
_entity_poly.pdbx_seq_one_letter_code
_entity_poly.pdbx_strand_id
1 'polypeptide(L)'
;MKRQFLCSLVAIGYFATASANVTYDSIASAVETIEGNAHISLSKGVYESRVGSGKVIWTIPRDIVAKMDFQYAKGTLQYGVIDFGRIGTSVLIANDKGLCANFKIRKITIREGYVEPSPPETYIQTSSHKECLRQTISFQFSVGRLFSPQRSASLLLKGVPFNSDERICRQGTPNCYGTIKPDHTTNPVSYIEFNTIVPKKGKVKPALAVTLKADGSIEFPDGTGFVTVGPKSGLELQSAHYDVQSQSGSGVMRKIKLAVKSGQLLFGQTSLKLPEGGSLAFENLTIKKSDDQTIIRDGSFEGKLGDGSVVRLTSSAGKESFLNIKSASAKLLGLNMTFNREVASLSGAYGQLSIESSGSQLHLSDNLKVLLAPKSAGESIKIDLLLACSPGSPADCRPFNWAQEGRTVVKGTLSPIKARLEKGGLIKFSDQNKLAIESGAIETSLLTVDTDDKVSPISGKNIKIDLALSAQDWIIDEGTRVKAATFSLNSSNLEIAKKDPAPIGDIGFKATVSDLKASGIADVSFATAYADFAGKISRTAGSSTRLTDGELIANLSASSTAGESGAARIRIHDLELSSGSGTAKLDFAVSSLAGKQVISEFHQELKGVPGGRFKINVETVSVQYSLASPLKFDDAKIEFKDNKWSLPNVMNVPLNLNASLLPLDQGRIIARVQHEIGGGIVGKNYAQTSCKPEAKAIDKPYKVAGAFDILFEEKDGKPIRKLVPKGFSLDPPVEIAVDKSDCGNVAFLQCEVLGSLLTGGNPIAGVAAGLACNKGIDDQKKKLQEDAANKSAEYISGLNKELVFE
;
A
#
# COMPACT_ATOMS: atom_id res chain seq x y z
N MET A 1 -14.85 8.95 -8.35
CA MET A 1 -15.76 8.16 -7.50
C MET A 1 -15.77 8.81 -6.11
N LYS A 2 -16.48 9.90 -5.77
CA LYS A 2 -17.88 10.34 -5.92
C LYS A 2 -18.91 9.51 -5.13
N ARG A 3 -19.29 10.09 -3.98
CA ARG A 3 -20.59 10.05 -3.28
C ARG A 3 -20.84 8.89 -2.29
N GLN A 4 -21.56 9.21 -1.20
CA GLN A 4 -22.45 8.32 -0.41
C GLN A 4 -22.05 7.77 0.97
N PHE A 5 -21.21 8.42 1.78
CA PHE A 5 -20.98 7.91 3.16
C PHE A 5 -21.76 8.65 4.25
N LEU A 6 -21.97 9.95 4.09
CA LEU A 6 -22.87 10.69 4.98
C LEU A 6 -24.29 10.83 4.40
N CYS A 7 -24.49 10.35 3.17
CA CYS A 7 -25.77 10.34 2.46
C CYS A 7 -26.80 9.35 3.06
N SER A 8 -26.48 8.46 3.98
CA SER A 8 -27.45 7.47 4.49
C SER A 8 -28.39 8.02 5.58
N LEU A 9 -28.14 9.22 6.10
CA LEU A 9 -29.17 10.03 6.80
C LEU A 9 -29.80 11.09 5.87
N VAL A 10 -29.35 11.12 4.61
CA VAL A 10 -29.23 12.35 3.81
C VAL A 10 -29.69 12.18 2.34
N ALA A 11 -29.97 10.97 1.86
CA ALA A 11 -30.51 10.66 0.53
C ALA A 11 -32.05 10.89 0.49
N ILE A 12 -32.53 11.92 1.18
CA ILE A 12 -33.94 12.12 1.54
C ILE A 12 -34.70 12.97 0.49
N GLY A 13 -34.29 12.92 -0.78
CA GLY A 13 -34.77 13.88 -1.78
C GLY A 13 -35.94 13.47 -2.69
N TYR A 14 -35.99 12.22 -3.15
CA TYR A 14 -37.10 11.76 -4.02
C TYR A 14 -37.35 10.25 -3.97
N PHE A 15 -36.35 9.44 -3.61
CA PHE A 15 -36.50 8.01 -3.26
C PHE A 15 -36.82 7.77 -1.77
N ALA A 16 -36.87 8.87 -1.02
CA ALA A 16 -36.70 8.94 0.42
C ALA A 16 -37.90 8.64 1.28
N THR A 17 -39.09 8.84 0.73
CA THR A 17 -40.30 8.60 1.51
C THR A 17 -40.42 7.11 1.81
N ALA A 18 -40.00 6.21 0.92
CA ALA A 18 -40.02 4.78 1.17
C ALA A 18 -38.85 4.29 2.05
N SER A 19 -37.63 4.81 1.88
CA SER A 19 -36.44 4.31 2.56
C SER A 19 -36.18 4.94 3.93
N ALA A 20 -36.50 6.22 4.14
CA ALA A 20 -36.48 6.82 5.48
C ALA A 20 -37.55 6.22 6.40
N ASN A 21 -38.67 5.76 5.82
CA ASN A 21 -39.71 5.04 6.56
C ASN A 21 -39.18 3.77 7.21
N VAL A 22 -38.22 3.05 6.62
CA VAL A 22 -37.68 1.81 7.21
C VAL A 22 -36.95 2.12 8.52
N THR A 23 -36.01 3.07 8.51
CA THR A 23 -35.30 3.48 9.73
C THR A 23 -36.24 4.04 10.76
N TYR A 24 -37.12 4.92 10.32
CA TYR A 24 -38.12 5.52 11.16
C TYR A 24 -39.03 4.46 11.83
N ASP A 25 -39.52 3.49 11.05
CA ASP A 25 -40.39 2.41 11.52
C ASP A 25 -39.66 1.45 12.45
N SER A 26 -38.37 1.20 12.21
CA SER A 26 -37.53 0.38 13.09
C SER A 26 -37.32 1.07 14.45
N ILE A 27 -37.04 2.37 14.49
CA ILE A 27 -36.96 3.16 15.73
C ILE A 27 -38.29 3.13 16.46
N ALA A 28 -39.39 3.39 15.73
CA ALA A 28 -40.73 3.41 16.28
C ALA A 28 -41.13 2.04 16.87
N SER A 29 -40.71 0.94 16.24
CA SER A 29 -40.94 -0.43 16.71
C SER A 29 -40.04 -0.81 17.90
N ALA A 30 -38.88 -0.16 18.03
CA ALA A 30 -37.97 -0.34 19.15
C ALA A 30 -38.37 0.50 20.39
N VAL A 31 -39.45 1.28 20.35
CA VAL A 31 -39.88 2.08 21.51
C VAL A 31 -40.39 1.19 22.65
N GLU A 32 -39.82 1.36 23.84
CA GLU A 32 -40.28 0.69 25.06
C GLU A 32 -41.25 1.57 25.85
N THR A 33 -40.85 2.82 26.11
CA THR A 33 -41.62 3.82 26.85
C THR A 33 -41.56 5.18 26.17
N ILE A 34 -42.64 5.95 26.31
CA ILE A 34 -42.70 7.37 25.93
C ILE A 34 -43.35 8.15 27.06
N GLU A 35 -42.74 9.26 27.46
CA GLU A 35 -43.33 10.25 28.35
C GLU A 35 -43.29 11.61 27.67
N GLY A 36 -44.40 12.35 27.66
CA GLY A 36 -44.42 13.66 27.03
C GLY A 36 -45.66 14.48 27.31
N ASN A 37 -45.54 15.77 27.00
CA ASN A 37 -46.64 16.72 27.01
C ASN A 37 -46.67 17.45 25.67
N ALA A 38 -47.85 17.42 25.05
CA ALA A 38 -48.10 18.10 23.80
C ALA A 38 -49.32 19.02 23.88
N HIS A 39 -49.33 20.03 23.02
CA HIS A 39 -50.51 20.79 22.65
C HIS A 39 -50.82 20.48 21.19
N ILE A 40 -52.05 20.11 20.92
CA ILE A 40 -52.54 19.84 19.58
C ILE A 40 -53.61 20.88 19.30
N SER A 41 -53.46 21.69 18.26
CA SER A 41 -54.55 22.55 17.81
C SER A 41 -55.32 21.86 16.71
N LEU A 42 -56.64 21.97 16.77
CA LEU A 42 -57.54 21.45 15.77
C LEU A 42 -58.10 22.58 14.92
N SER A 43 -58.07 22.42 13.60
CA SER A 43 -58.61 23.35 12.61
C SER A 43 -60.13 23.42 12.72
N LYS A 44 -60.70 24.64 12.69
CA LYS A 44 -62.15 24.82 12.59
C LYS A 44 -62.73 24.09 11.37
N GLY A 45 -63.89 23.47 11.54
CA GLY A 45 -64.55 22.75 10.45
C GLY A 45 -65.58 21.74 10.90
N VAL A 46 -66.24 21.14 9.92
CA VAL A 46 -67.10 19.97 10.13
C VAL A 46 -66.40 18.77 9.51
N TYR A 47 -66.16 17.75 10.33
CA TYR A 47 -65.44 16.54 9.93
C TYR A 47 -66.36 15.34 10.08
N GLU A 48 -66.26 14.39 9.17
CA GLU A 48 -66.98 13.11 9.19
C GLU A 48 -65.97 11.97 9.44
N SER A 49 -66.36 11.01 10.26
CA SER A 49 -65.67 9.73 10.42
C SER A 49 -66.68 8.59 10.44
N ARG A 50 -66.34 7.44 9.85
CA ARG A 50 -67.24 6.27 9.81
C ARG A 50 -66.75 5.13 10.71
N VAL A 51 -67.68 4.54 11.47
CA VAL A 51 -67.45 3.40 12.38
C VAL A 51 -68.56 2.38 12.15
N GLY A 52 -68.25 1.27 11.47
CA GLY A 52 -69.26 0.28 11.08
C GLY A 52 -70.29 0.88 10.11
N SER A 53 -71.59 0.66 10.38
CA SER A 53 -72.70 1.27 9.64
C SER A 53 -73.07 2.69 10.12
N GLY A 54 -72.35 3.23 11.10
CA GLY A 54 -72.56 4.57 11.64
C GLY A 54 -71.55 5.59 11.11
N LYS A 55 -71.97 6.85 11.06
CA LYS A 55 -71.11 8.02 10.90
C LYS A 55 -71.09 8.88 12.16
N VAL A 56 -69.97 9.52 12.38
CA VAL A 56 -69.75 10.47 13.46
C VAL A 56 -69.30 11.79 12.83
N ILE A 57 -70.06 12.84 13.07
CA ILE A 57 -69.82 14.18 12.59
C ILE A 57 -69.36 15.04 13.76
N TRP A 58 -68.27 15.75 13.52
CA TRP A 58 -67.59 16.58 14.49
C TRP A 58 -67.66 18.00 14.02
N THR A 59 -68.18 18.89 14.86
CA THR A 59 -68.16 20.33 14.60
C THR A 59 -67.14 20.96 15.52
N ILE A 60 -66.07 21.48 14.92
CA ILE A 60 -65.00 22.22 15.57
C ILE A 60 -65.29 23.72 15.32
N PRO A 61 -65.95 24.42 16.25
CA PRO A 61 -66.51 25.75 16.01
C PRO A 61 -65.46 26.88 15.91
N ARG A 62 -64.23 26.65 16.40
CA ARG A 62 -63.06 27.56 16.38
C ARG A 62 -61.79 26.72 16.43
N ASP A 63 -60.61 27.32 16.23
CA ASP A 63 -59.35 26.59 16.41
C ASP A 63 -59.18 26.21 17.90
N ILE A 64 -59.46 24.95 18.23
CA ILE A 64 -59.45 24.44 19.61
C ILE A 64 -58.03 23.99 19.93
N VAL A 65 -57.44 24.52 21.00
CA VAL A 65 -56.18 24.01 21.57
C VAL A 65 -56.51 22.86 22.51
N ALA A 66 -56.31 21.64 22.03
CA ALA A 66 -56.36 20.43 22.83
C ALA A 66 -55.02 20.23 23.56
N LYS A 67 -55.04 20.15 24.89
CA LYS A 67 -53.84 19.76 25.65
C LYS A 67 -53.82 18.25 25.79
N MET A 68 -52.67 17.65 25.49
CA MET A 68 -52.46 16.22 25.53
C MET A 68 -51.22 15.86 26.37
N ASP A 69 -51.48 15.41 27.59
CA ASP A 69 -50.49 14.71 28.42
C ASP A 69 -50.59 13.21 28.13
N PHE A 70 -49.46 12.53 27.98
CA PHE A 70 -49.48 11.09 27.77
C PHE A 70 -48.30 10.36 28.42
N GLN A 71 -48.58 9.14 28.86
CA GLN A 71 -47.59 8.22 29.39
C GLN A 71 -47.79 6.84 28.75
N TYR A 72 -46.75 6.28 28.14
CA TYR A 72 -46.73 4.92 27.60
C TYR A 72 -45.89 4.00 28.48
N ALA A 73 -46.39 2.79 28.69
CA ALA A 73 -45.64 1.69 29.27
C ALA A 73 -45.86 0.44 28.43
N LYS A 74 -44.80 -0.33 28.19
CA LYS A 74 -44.82 -1.55 27.36
C LYS A 74 -45.43 -1.30 25.96
N GLY A 75 -45.11 -0.15 25.37
CA GLY A 75 -45.60 0.24 24.04
C GLY A 75 -47.07 0.67 23.95
N THR A 76 -47.83 0.68 25.06
CA THR A 76 -49.24 1.06 25.10
C THR A 76 -49.48 2.30 25.95
N LEU A 77 -50.45 3.13 25.53
CA LEU A 77 -50.87 4.32 26.27
C LEU A 77 -51.49 3.91 27.62
N GLN A 78 -50.88 4.36 28.72
CA GLN A 78 -51.32 4.10 30.09
C GLN A 78 -52.31 5.17 30.57
N TYR A 79 -52.02 6.42 30.22
CA TYR A 79 -52.81 7.57 30.61
C TYR A 79 -52.76 8.63 29.51
N GLY A 80 -53.91 9.23 29.23
CA GLY A 80 -54.03 10.36 28.32
C GLY A 80 -55.19 11.27 28.71
N VAL A 81 -55.04 12.57 28.52
CA VAL A 81 -56.15 13.52 28.64
C VAL A 81 -56.19 14.39 27.40
N ILE A 82 -57.39 14.62 26.87
CA ILE A 82 -57.65 15.60 25.82
C ILE A 82 -58.63 16.61 26.38
N ASP A 83 -58.16 17.84 26.59
CA ASP A 83 -58.98 18.96 27.07
C ASP A 83 -59.28 19.92 25.90
N PHE A 84 -60.54 19.93 25.42
CA PHE A 84 -61.04 20.83 24.37
C PHE A 84 -61.38 22.24 24.90
N GLY A 85 -61.01 22.53 26.14
CA GLY A 85 -61.24 23.81 26.80
C GLY A 85 -62.70 24.08 27.15
N ARG A 86 -62.98 25.32 27.58
CA ARG A 86 -64.32 25.71 28.08
C ARG A 86 -65.42 25.62 27.01
N ILE A 87 -65.07 25.81 25.73
CA ILE A 87 -66.04 25.78 24.64
C ILE A 87 -66.42 24.34 24.30
N GLY A 88 -65.48 23.38 24.33
CA GLY A 88 -65.74 21.98 23.97
C GLY A 88 -65.98 21.77 22.47
N THR A 89 -66.07 20.51 22.06
CA THR A 89 -66.38 20.08 20.67
C THR A 89 -67.77 19.43 20.61
N SER A 90 -68.50 19.66 19.51
CA SER A 90 -69.82 19.06 19.29
C SER A 90 -69.69 17.82 18.42
N VAL A 91 -70.38 16.74 18.81
CA VAL A 91 -70.27 15.42 18.22
C VAL A 91 -71.64 14.84 17.96
N LEU A 92 -71.98 14.70 16.68
CA LEU A 92 -73.18 14.03 16.23
C LEU A 92 -72.83 12.60 15.78
N ILE A 93 -73.37 11.60 16.45
CA ILE A 93 -73.35 10.22 15.98
C ILE A 93 -74.66 9.99 15.22
N ALA A 94 -74.61 9.42 14.03
CA ALA A 94 -75.79 9.04 13.25
C ALA A 94 -75.57 7.67 12.59
N ASN A 95 -76.60 6.83 12.54
CA ASN A 95 -76.56 5.59 11.75
C ASN A 95 -77.19 5.77 10.36
N ASP A 96 -77.05 4.74 9.53
CA ASP A 96 -77.67 4.60 8.21
C ASP A 96 -79.20 4.76 8.20
N LYS A 97 -79.85 4.47 9.33
CA LYS A 97 -81.31 4.64 9.54
C LYS A 97 -81.71 6.03 10.07
N GLY A 98 -80.78 6.97 10.20
CA GLY A 98 -81.03 8.33 10.69
C GLY A 98 -81.31 8.43 12.19
N LEU A 99 -81.05 7.39 12.98
CA LEU A 99 -81.01 7.46 14.44
C LEU A 99 -79.72 8.15 14.87
N CYS A 100 -79.83 9.12 15.77
CA CYS A 100 -78.72 10.02 16.09
C CYS A 100 -78.66 10.41 17.57
N ALA A 101 -77.47 10.81 18.00
CA ALA A 101 -77.22 11.40 19.31
C ALA A 101 -76.20 12.53 19.16
N ASN A 102 -76.49 13.71 19.72
CA ASN A 102 -75.57 14.87 19.68
C ASN A 102 -75.06 15.17 21.08
N PHE A 103 -73.75 15.26 21.22
CA PHE A 103 -73.05 15.50 22.49
C PHE A 103 -72.15 16.71 22.37
N LYS A 104 -71.96 17.41 23.49
CA LYS A 104 -70.89 18.38 23.63
C LYS A 104 -69.88 17.89 24.64
N ILE A 105 -68.61 17.83 24.22
CA ILE A 105 -67.51 17.21 24.98
C ILE A 105 -66.48 18.26 25.29
N ARG A 106 -66.18 18.45 26.57
CA ARG A 106 -65.08 19.34 27.00
C ARG A 106 -63.78 18.59 27.24
N LYS A 107 -63.85 17.35 27.73
CA LYS A 107 -62.67 16.59 28.10
C LYS A 107 -62.87 15.10 27.88
N ILE A 108 -61.82 14.43 27.45
CA ILE A 108 -61.74 12.97 27.34
C ILE A 108 -60.58 12.50 28.20
N THR A 109 -60.84 11.60 29.14
CA THR A 109 -59.80 10.96 29.96
C THR A 109 -59.63 9.52 29.51
N ILE A 110 -58.38 9.08 29.45
CA ILE A 110 -58.00 7.82 28.84
C ILE A 110 -57.13 7.07 29.83
N ARG A 111 -57.52 5.83 30.09
CA ARG A 111 -56.82 4.91 30.97
C ARG A 111 -56.64 3.58 30.24
N GLU A 112 -55.78 2.73 30.77
CA GLU A 112 -55.55 1.39 30.23
C GLU A 112 -56.88 0.66 29.98
N GLY A 113 -57.16 0.35 28.70
CA GLY A 113 -58.35 -0.41 28.29
C GLY A 113 -59.67 0.35 28.13
N TYR A 114 -59.82 1.60 28.62
CA TYR A 114 -61.08 2.34 28.54
C TYR A 114 -60.90 3.85 28.30
N VAL A 115 -61.81 4.43 27.52
CA VAL A 115 -61.87 5.88 27.25
C VAL A 115 -63.18 6.40 27.83
N GLU A 116 -63.09 7.31 28.79
CA GLU A 116 -64.25 7.91 29.42
C GLU A 116 -64.33 9.41 29.11
N PRO A 117 -65.40 9.87 28.43
CA PRO A 117 -65.78 11.28 28.50
C PRO A 117 -66.09 11.57 29.97
N SER A 118 -65.26 12.33 30.67
CA SER A 118 -65.37 12.48 32.13
C SER A 118 -66.66 13.23 32.49
N PRO A 119 -67.63 12.65 33.22
CA PRO A 119 -68.76 13.43 33.75
C PRO A 119 -68.25 14.42 34.82
N PRO A 120 -68.72 15.68 34.89
CA PRO A 120 -69.88 16.30 34.21
C PRO A 120 -69.56 16.98 32.86
N GLU A 121 -68.46 16.61 32.20
CA GLU A 121 -67.86 17.34 31.08
C GLU A 121 -68.41 16.91 29.71
N THR A 122 -69.52 16.14 29.70
CA THR A 122 -70.31 15.75 28.53
C THR A 122 -71.80 15.98 28.79
N TYR A 123 -72.50 16.70 27.91
CA TYR A 123 -73.96 16.90 27.99
C TYR A 123 -74.63 16.71 26.63
N ILE A 124 -75.84 16.17 26.65
CA ILE A 124 -76.67 15.92 25.46
C ILE A 124 -77.13 17.27 24.91
N GLN A 125 -76.94 17.49 23.62
CA GLN A 125 -77.51 18.62 22.90
C GLN A 125 -78.72 18.15 22.11
N THR A 126 -79.87 18.80 22.28
CA THR A 126 -80.99 18.66 21.35
C THR A 126 -80.57 19.26 20.01
N SER A 127 -80.63 18.49 18.92
CA SER A 127 -80.09 18.88 17.61
C SER A 127 -81.19 18.85 16.56
N SER A 128 -81.28 19.91 15.76
CA SER A 128 -82.06 19.98 14.51
C SER A 128 -81.19 19.63 13.28
N HIS A 129 -80.13 18.84 13.44
CA HIS A 129 -79.21 18.51 12.36
C HIS A 129 -79.92 17.71 11.27
N LYS A 130 -79.72 18.06 9.99
CA LYS A 130 -80.46 17.47 8.84
C LYS A 130 -80.35 15.94 8.74
N GLU A 131 -79.27 15.39 9.29
CA GLU A 131 -79.00 13.95 9.29
C GLU A 131 -79.60 13.19 10.48
N CYS A 132 -80.23 13.93 11.40
CA CYS A 132 -80.73 13.43 12.66
C CYS A 132 -82.26 13.29 12.56
N LEU A 133 -82.73 12.18 11.95
CA LEU A 133 -84.16 11.91 11.72
C LEU A 133 -84.89 11.52 13.01
N ARG A 134 -84.21 10.84 13.94
CA ARG A 134 -84.75 10.46 15.26
C ARG A 134 -83.65 10.48 16.33
N GLN A 135 -83.83 11.28 17.39
CA GLN A 135 -82.89 11.33 18.52
C GLN A 135 -83.02 10.10 19.43
N THR A 136 -81.91 9.53 19.85
CA THR A 136 -81.84 8.50 20.89
C THR A 136 -80.72 8.78 21.88
N ILE A 137 -80.93 8.42 23.15
CA ILE A 137 -79.95 8.55 24.24
C ILE A 137 -79.13 7.24 24.38
N SER A 138 -79.64 6.12 23.82
CA SER A 138 -79.01 4.81 23.90
C SER A 138 -78.00 4.61 22.76
N PHE A 139 -76.79 5.15 22.90
CA PHE A 139 -75.68 4.80 22.01
C PHE A 139 -74.37 4.66 22.77
N GLN A 140 -73.71 3.49 22.65
CA GLN A 140 -72.48 3.17 23.36
C GLN A 140 -71.26 3.89 22.76
N PHE A 141 -70.62 4.73 23.59
CA PHE A 141 -69.26 5.29 23.66
C PHE A 141 -68.24 5.10 22.51
N SER A 142 -68.64 5.15 21.25
CA SER A 142 -67.72 5.02 20.09
C SER A 142 -66.88 6.29 19.83
N VAL A 143 -67.33 7.43 20.36
CA VAL A 143 -66.69 8.76 20.25
C VAL A 143 -65.32 8.79 20.92
N GLY A 144 -65.21 8.19 22.11
CA GLY A 144 -63.93 8.08 22.81
C GLY A 144 -62.88 7.33 22.01
N ARG A 145 -63.29 6.35 21.18
CA ARG A 145 -62.37 5.58 20.31
C ARG A 145 -61.84 6.38 19.12
N LEU A 146 -62.54 7.45 18.71
CA LEU A 146 -62.14 8.26 17.57
C LEU A 146 -61.03 9.24 17.97
N PHE A 147 -61.28 10.06 19.00
CA PHE A 147 -60.25 10.96 19.55
C PHE A 147 -59.30 10.30 20.54
N SER A 148 -59.46 9.01 20.86
CA SER A 148 -58.43 8.35 21.66
C SER A 148 -57.08 8.47 20.95
N PRO A 149 -56.04 8.92 21.66
CA PRO A 149 -54.70 8.89 21.15
C PRO A 149 -54.34 7.50 20.69
N GLN A 150 -53.43 7.51 19.76
CA GLN A 150 -52.92 6.32 19.15
C GLN A 150 -52.38 5.35 20.21
N ARG A 151 -52.97 4.15 20.30
CA ARG A 151 -52.58 3.18 21.33
C ARG A 151 -51.14 2.69 21.16
N SER A 152 -50.65 2.68 19.92
CA SER A 152 -49.27 2.33 19.61
C SER A 152 -48.38 3.57 19.69
N ALA A 153 -47.40 3.55 20.58
CA ALA A 153 -46.37 4.59 20.67
C ALA A 153 -45.71 4.88 19.31
N SER A 154 -45.54 3.84 18.48
CA SER A 154 -44.91 3.94 17.16
C SER A 154 -45.70 4.81 16.17
N LEU A 155 -47.03 4.71 16.19
CA LEU A 155 -47.92 5.42 15.28
C LEU A 155 -48.10 6.89 15.72
N LEU A 156 -47.99 7.19 17.02
CA LEU A 156 -47.95 8.57 17.52
C LEU A 156 -46.76 9.33 16.92
N LEU A 157 -45.59 8.71 16.92
CA LEU A 157 -44.40 9.33 16.33
C LEU A 157 -44.64 9.57 14.83
N LYS A 158 -45.38 8.70 14.11
CA LYS A 158 -45.67 8.83 12.67
C LYS A 158 -46.57 10.01 12.31
N GLY A 159 -46.89 10.89 13.26
CA GLY A 159 -47.77 12.03 13.04
C GLY A 159 -49.25 11.62 12.97
N VAL A 160 -49.59 10.48 13.58
CA VAL A 160 -50.96 9.96 13.72
C VAL A 160 -51.34 10.07 15.20
N PRO A 161 -51.60 11.30 15.72
CA PRO A 161 -51.91 11.49 17.14
C PRO A 161 -53.16 10.75 17.59
N PHE A 162 -54.17 10.53 16.72
CA PHE A 162 -55.43 9.88 17.08
C PHE A 162 -55.61 8.54 16.35
N ASN A 163 -56.31 7.58 16.99
CA ASN A 163 -56.63 6.29 16.38
C ASN A 163 -57.46 6.38 15.10
N SER A 164 -58.14 7.50 14.86
CA SER A 164 -59.02 7.69 13.70
C SER A 164 -58.50 8.67 12.64
N ASP A 165 -57.26 9.14 12.71
CA ASP A 165 -56.75 10.11 11.73
C ASP A 165 -56.86 9.61 10.28
N GLU A 166 -56.73 8.30 10.04
CA GLU A 166 -56.91 7.68 8.71
C GLU A 166 -58.39 7.60 8.26
N ARG A 167 -59.33 7.95 9.13
CA ARG A 167 -60.79 7.80 8.94
C ARG A 167 -61.56 9.11 9.12
N ILE A 168 -60.90 10.19 9.54
CA ILE A 168 -61.50 11.52 9.67
C ILE A 168 -61.23 12.29 8.38
N CYS A 169 -62.30 12.75 7.74
CA CYS A 169 -62.24 13.62 6.58
C CYS A 169 -63.05 14.88 6.81
N ARG A 170 -62.77 15.95 6.07
CA ARG A 170 -63.61 17.15 6.06
C ARG A 170 -64.93 16.83 5.35
N GLN A 171 -66.06 17.19 5.95
CA GLN A 171 -67.38 16.87 5.41
C GLN A 171 -67.56 17.47 4.01
N GLY A 172 -68.08 16.67 3.07
CA GLY A 172 -68.26 17.06 1.67
C GLY A 172 -67.04 16.84 0.76
N THR A 173 -65.94 16.31 1.28
CA THR A 173 -64.81 15.90 0.43
C THR A 173 -65.10 14.55 -0.27
N PRO A 174 -64.75 14.38 -1.56
CA PRO A 174 -65.02 13.14 -2.32
C PRO A 174 -64.36 11.89 -1.72
N ASN A 175 -63.26 12.08 -0.98
CA ASN A 175 -62.36 11.02 -0.51
C ASN A 175 -62.65 10.54 0.92
N CYS A 176 -63.82 10.82 1.49
CA CYS A 176 -64.25 10.23 2.77
C CYS A 176 -64.43 8.70 2.72
N TYR A 177 -64.18 8.07 1.58
CA TYR A 177 -64.37 6.65 1.28
C TYR A 177 -63.01 6.03 0.90
N GLY A 178 -62.30 5.45 1.88
CA GLY A 178 -61.02 4.76 1.65
C GLY A 178 -59.94 5.18 2.66
N THR A 179 -58.77 4.53 2.60
CA THR A 179 -57.58 4.93 3.35
C THR A 179 -57.20 6.35 2.92
N ILE A 180 -57.50 7.32 3.79
CA ILE A 180 -57.17 8.73 3.55
C ILE A 180 -55.64 8.80 3.40
N LYS A 181 -55.15 9.23 2.24
CA LYS A 181 -53.76 9.70 2.16
C LYS A 181 -53.69 10.89 3.11
N PRO A 182 -52.69 10.98 4.00
CA PRO A 182 -52.53 12.11 4.91
C PRO A 182 -52.25 13.38 4.08
N ASP A 183 -53.31 13.96 3.52
CA ASP A 183 -53.28 15.22 2.80
C ASP A 183 -53.73 16.34 3.76
N HIS A 184 -53.15 17.51 3.56
CA HIS A 184 -53.24 18.66 4.47
C HIS A 184 -54.63 19.31 4.50
N THR A 185 -55.57 18.82 3.70
CA THR A 185 -56.89 19.44 3.52
C THR A 185 -58.01 18.72 4.27
N THR A 186 -57.77 17.47 4.71
CA THR A 186 -58.78 16.63 5.37
C THR A 186 -58.52 16.35 6.85
N ASN A 187 -57.30 16.58 7.37
CA ASN A 187 -56.93 16.32 8.76
C ASN A 187 -57.43 17.44 9.72
N PRO A 188 -58.16 17.12 10.81
CA PRO A 188 -58.56 18.13 11.79
C PRO A 188 -57.40 18.71 12.57
N VAL A 189 -56.22 18.08 12.64
CA VAL A 189 -55.05 18.62 13.35
C VAL A 189 -54.38 19.70 12.50
N SER A 190 -54.35 20.94 12.98
CA SER A 190 -53.56 22.03 12.36
C SER A 190 -52.13 22.04 12.86
N TYR A 191 -51.92 21.80 14.15
CA TYR A 191 -50.66 22.14 14.79
C TYR A 191 -50.37 21.22 15.98
N ILE A 192 -49.09 20.89 16.17
CA ILE A 192 -48.59 20.09 17.28
C ILE A 192 -47.39 20.79 17.92
N GLU A 193 -47.46 21.02 19.23
CA GLU A 193 -46.39 21.56 20.06
C GLU A 193 -46.00 20.55 21.12
N PHE A 194 -44.72 20.34 21.34
CA PHE A 194 -44.17 19.64 22.49
C PHE A 194 -43.47 20.66 23.36
N ASN A 195 -43.90 20.78 24.63
CA ASN A 195 -43.37 21.75 25.56
C ASN A 195 -42.79 21.11 26.82
N THR A 196 -41.65 21.63 27.28
CA THR A 196 -41.10 21.24 28.57
C THR A 196 -42.04 21.64 29.70
N ILE A 197 -42.23 20.73 30.65
CA ILE A 197 -42.94 21.05 31.88
C ILE A 197 -41.89 21.54 32.89
N VAL A 198 -42.06 22.77 33.34
CA VAL A 198 -41.34 23.33 34.49
C VAL A 198 -42.25 23.22 35.71
N PRO A 199 -42.18 22.13 36.50
CA PRO A 199 -43.01 22.00 37.69
C PRO A 199 -42.61 23.04 38.75
N LYS A 200 -43.58 23.51 39.55
CA LYS A 200 -43.34 24.46 40.66
C LYS A 200 -42.33 23.95 41.71
N LYS A 201 -42.14 22.64 41.81
CA LYS A 201 -41.07 21.95 42.55
C LYS A 201 -40.68 20.68 41.78
N GLY A 202 -39.39 20.44 41.57
CA GLY A 202 -38.88 19.24 40.89
C GLY A 202 -37.94 19.54 39.72
N LYS A 203 -37.47 18.48 39.05
CA LYS A 203 -36.63 18.60 37.85
C LYS A 203 -37.50 18.95 36.64
N VAL A 204 -37.00 19.84 35.77
CA VAL A 204 -37.60 20.12 34.46
C VAL A 204 -37.74 18.81 33.70
N LYS A 205 -38.96 18.50 33.25
CA LYS A 205 -39.20 17.32 32.43
C LYS A 205 -39.03 17.71 30.95
N PRO A 206 -38.36 16.87 30.14
CA PRO A 206 -38.30 17.08 28.70
C PRO A 206 -39.72 17.10 28.13
N ALA A 207 -39.90 17.78 26.99
CA ALA A 207 -41.17 17.85 26.29
C ALA A 207 -41.62 16.48 25.78
N LEU A 208 -40.64 15.68 25.35
CA LEU A 208 -40.81 14.27 25.00
C LEU A 208 -39.56 13.51 25.41
N ALA A 209 -39.72 12.40 26.10
CA ALA A 209 -38.67 11.42 26.37
C ALA A 209 -39.13 10.07 25.85
N VAL A 210 -38.27 9.43 25.05
CA VAL A 210 -38.49 8.09 24.51
C VAL A 210 -37.35 7.20 24.96
N THR A 211 -37.68 6.05 25.54
CA THR A 211 -36.70 4.98 25.82
C THR A 211 -36.89 3.87 24.81
N LEU A 212 -35.78 3.39 24.25
CA LEU A 212 -35.78 2.27 23.32
C LEU A 212 -35.55 0.96 24.08
N LYS A 213 -36.30 -0.06 23.69
CA LYS A 213 -36.22 -1.43 24.17
C LYS A 213 -34.83 -1.97 23.86
N ALA A 214 -34.17 -2.52 24.87
CA ALA A 214 -32.94 -3.28 24.65
C ALA A 214 -33.19 -4.39 23.62
N ASP A 215 -32.21 -4.63 22.75
CA ASP A 215 -32.26 -5.58 21.64
C ASP A 215 -33.15 -5.18 20.46
N GLY A 216 -33.71 -3.97 20.48
CA GLY A 216 -34.34 -3.39 19.29
C GLY A 216 -33.31 -3.20 18.18
N SER A 217 -33.67 -3.56 16.95
CA SER A 217 -32.84 -3.29 15.77
C SER A 217 -33.29 -2.00 15.10
N ILE A 218 -32.37 -1.07 14.92
CA ILE A 218 -32.55 0.13 14.10
C ILE A 218 -31.92 -0.16 12.74
N GLU A 219 -32.72 -0.27 11.71
CA GLU A 219 -32.26 -0.50 10.34
C GLU A 219 -31.98 0.84 9.64
N PHE A 220 -30.92 0.91 8.83
CA PHE A 220 -30.62 2.11 8.06
C PHE A 220 -31.33 2.09 6.71
N PRO A 221 -31.53 3.25 6.05
CA PRO A 221 -32.22 3.30 4.77
C PRO A 221 -31.51 2.41 3.74
N ASP A 222 -32.29 1.79 2.86
CA ASP A 222 -31.81 0.91 1.78
C ASP A 222 -31.12 -0.38 2.26
N GLY A 223 -31.32 -0.78 3.53
CA GLY A 223 -30.78 -2.02 4.08
C GLY A 223 -29.26 -2.00 4.24
N THR A 224 -28.63 -0.82 4.20
CA THR A 224 -27.17 -0.66 4.28
C THR A 224 -26.61 -0.90 5.68
N GLY A 225 -27.35 -1.56 6.56
CA GLY A 225 -26.90 -1.88 7.90
C GLY A 225 -27.98 -1.78 8.95
N PHE A 226 -27.59 -2.15 10.17
CA PHE A 226 -28.43 -2.10 11.34
C PHE A 226 -27.60 -1.84 12.59
N VAL A 227 -28.25 -1.31 13.63
CA VAL A 227 -27.72 -1.21 14.98
C VAL A 227 -28.73 -1.81 15.94
N THR A 228 -28.33 -2.89 16.62
CA THR A 228 -29.03 -3.41 17.78
C THR A 228 -28.73 -2.51 18.98
N VAL A 229 -29.77 -1.88 19.53
CA VAL A 229 -29.63 -0.98 20.66
C VAL A 229 -29.46 -1.73 21.98
N GLY A 230 -28.52 -1.28 22.79
CA GLY A 230 -28.33 -1.71 24.16
C GLY A 230 -29.22 -0.93 25.14
N PRO A 231 -29.14 -1.26 26.44
CA PRO A 231 -29.92 -0.57 27.47
C PRO A 231 -29.55 0.92 27.57
N LYS A 232 -30.50 1.74 28.07
CA LYS A 232 -30.37 3.20 28.20
C LYS A 232 -30.26 3.95 26.87
N SER A 233 -30.72 3.34 25.78
CA SER A 233 -30.90 4.01 24.49
C SER A 233 -32.21 4.79 24.49
N GLY A 234 -32.24 5.96 23.89
CA GLY A 234 -33.39 6.85 23.92
C GLY A 234 -33.14 8.21 23.29
N LEU A 235 -34.18 9.04 23.25
CA LEU A 235 -34.13 10.42 22.82
C LEU A 235 -34.95 11.32 23.74
N GLU A 236 -34.53 12.57 23.86
CA GLU A 236 -35.16 13.63 24.64
C GLU A 236 -35.29 14.89 23.78
N LEU A 237 -36.53 15.36 23.63
CA LEU A 237 -36.86 16.64 23.02
C LEU A 237 -37.11 17.67 24.11
N GLN A 238 -36.51 18.84 23.96
CA GLN A 238 -36.76 19.98 24.85
C GLN A 238 -37.97 20.79 24.39
N SER A 239 -38.14 20.95 23.08
CA SER A 239 -39.34 21.52 22.48
C SER A 239 -39.44 21.10 21.03
N ALA A 240 -40.65 21.06 20.50
CA ALA A 240 -40.90 20.93 19.08
C ALA A 240 -42.22 21.62 18.73
N HIS A 241 -42.26 22.22 17.55
CA HIS A 241 -43.39 22.92 16.96
C HIS A 241 -43.51 22.37 15.56
N TYR A 242 -44.68 21.86 15.18
CA TYR A 242 -44.95 21.34 13.85
C TYR A 242 -46.34 21.77 13.38
N ASP A 243 -46.36 22.52 12.29
CA ASP A 243 -47.56 22.90 11.57
C ASP A 243 -47.85 21.85 10.49
N VAL A 244 -48.98 21.15 10.65
CA VAL A 244 -49.40 20.05 9.78
C VAL A 244 -49.83 20.56 8.41
N GLN A 245 -50.35 21.79 8.34
CA GLN A 245 -50.84 22.39 7.09
C GLN A 245 -49.68 22.81 6.20
N SER A 246 -48.67 23.48 6.79
CA SER A 246 -47.49 23.94 6.06
C SER A 246 -46.31 22.96 6.06
N GLN A 247 -46.51 21.73 6.55
CA GLN A 247 -45.47 20.69 6.72
C GLN A 247 -44.13 21.21 7.27
N SER A 248 -44.20 22.23 8.11
CA SER A 248 -43.05 22.99 8.58
C SER A 248 -42.99 22.95 10.10
N GLY A 249 -41.80 23.12 10.64
CA GLY A 249 -41.63 23.04 12.07
C GLY A 249 -40.24 23.40 12.54
N SER A 250 -40.11 23.49 13.85
CA SER A 250 -38.82 23.69 14.49
C SER A 250 -38.81 23.03 15.86
N GLY A 251 -37.65 22.60 16.32
CA GLY A 251 -37.52 22.02 17.64
C GLY A 251 -36.10 22.03 18.14
N VAL A 252 -35.97 21.82 19.45
CA VAL A 252 -34.69 21.66 20.12
C VAL A 252 -34.65 20.24 20.68
N MET A 253 -33.76 19.43 20.11
CA MET A 253 -33.48 18.09 20.57
C MET A 253 -32.34 18.15 21.56
N ARG A 254 -32.66 17.83 22.83
CA ARG A 254 -31.69 17.88 23.92
C ARG A 254 -30.66 16.78 23.78
N LYS A 255 -31.12 15.55 23.53
CA LYS A 255 -30.26 14.37 23.50
C LYS A 255 -30.85 13.26 22.64
N ILE A 256 -30.04 12.64 21.80
CA ILE A 256 -30.22 11.26 21.33
C ILE A 256 -29.05 10.47 21.92
N LYS A 257 -29.33 9.30 22.47
CA LYS A 257 -28.30 8.36 22.90
C LYS A 257 -28.66 6.96 22.45
N LEU A 258 -27.75 6.32 21.73
CA LEU A 258 -27.85 4.92 21.34
C LEU A 258 -26.65 4.19 21.96
N ALA A 259 -26.91 3.32 22.93
CA ALA A 259 -25.93 2.32 23.32
C ALA A 259 -25.95 1.22 22.26
N VAL A 260 -24.78 0.74 21.84
CA VAL A 260 -24.68 -0.29 20.81
C VAL A 260 -24.43 -1.65 21.48
N LYS A 261 -25.33 -2.61 21.23
CA LYS A 261 -25.12 -4.02 21.58
C LYS A 261 -24.45 -4.78 20.45
N SER A 262 -24.90 -4.53 19.23
CA SER A 262 -24.27 -5.06 18.02
C SER A 262 -24.71 -4.24 16.82
N GLY A 263 -24.06 -4.41 15.68
CA GLY A 263 -24.51 -3.81 14.45
C GLY A 263 -23.49 -3.96 13.34
N GLN A 264 -23.92 -3.56 12.15
CA GLN A 264 -23.07 -3.43 10.99
C GLN A 264 -23.56 -2.26 10.19
N LEU A 265 -22.65 -1.37 9.81
CA LEU A 265 -22.92 -0.27 8.91
C LEU A 265 -22.16 -0.52 7.62
N LEU A 266 -22.84 -0.41 6.49
CA LEU A 266 -22.30 -0.52 5.14
C LEU A 266 -22.41 0.85 4.48
N PHE A 267 -21.36 1.22 3.77
CA PHE A 267 -21.27 2.50 3.12
C PHE A 267 -20.48 2.34 1.81
N GLY A 268 -21.21 2.10 0.72
CA GLY A 268 -20.61 1.65 -0.53
C GLY A 268 -19.81 0.36 -0.31
N GLN A 269 -18.51 0.41 -0.61
CA GLN A 269 -17.57 -0.72 -0.45
C GLN A 269 -16.90 -0.77 0.93
N THR A 270 -17.30 0.10 1.86
CA THR A 270 -16.77 0.13 3.22
C THR A 270 -17.78 -0.49 4.18
N SER A 271 -17.32 -1.30 5.12
CA SER A 271 -18.15 -1.80 6.22
C SER A 271 -17.52 -1.49 7.57
N LEU A 272 -18.37 -1.14 8.54
CA LEU A 272 -18.01 -0.97 9.94
C LEU A 272 -18.84 -1.96 10.76
N LYS A 273 -18.17 -2.94 11.35
CA LYS A 273 -18.79 -3.84 12.33
C LYS A 273 -18.77 -3.17 13.70
N LEU A 274 -19.91 -3.16 14.37
CA LEU A 274 -20.12 -2.58 15.68
C LEU A 274 -20.36 -3.70 16.71
N PRO A 275 -19.40 -4.02 17.58
CA PRO A 275 -19.60 -4.93 18.70
C PRO A 275 -20.29 -4.21 19.87
N GLU A 276 -20.53 -4.96 20.95
CA GLU A 276 -21.06 -4.41 22.19
C GLU A 276 -20.09 -3.38 22.81
N GLY A 277 -20.64 -2.40 23.52
CA GLY A 277 -19.86 -1.38 24.24
C GLY A 277 -19.63 -0.09 23.47
N GLY A 278 -20.06 -0.03 22.20
CA GLY A 278 -20.15 1.22 21.46
C GLY A 278 -21.25 2.14 21.96
N SER A 279 -21.17 3.43 21.63
CA SER A 279 -22.25 4.39 21.87
C SER A 279 -22.23 5.53 20.85
N LEU A 280 -23.40 6.04 20.51
CA LEU A 280 -23.60 7.21 19.67
C LEU A 280 -24.48 8.19 20.43
N ALA A 281 -24.10 9.46 20.50
CA ALA A 281 -24.87 10.48 21.15
C ALA A 281 -24.85 11.77 20.34
N PHE A 282 -26.02 12.39 20.21
CA PHE A 282 -26.18 13.74 19.69
C PHE A 282 -26.80 14.61 20.77
N GLU A 283 -26.33 15.83 20.93
CA GLU A 283 -26.84 16.74 21.97
C GLU A 283 -27.05 18.15 21.42
N ASN A 284 -28.05 18.84 21.98
CA ASN A 284 -28.37 20.25 21.70
C ASN A 284 -28.56 20.58 20.21
N LEU A 285 -29.23 19.70 19.46
CA LEU A 285 -29.52 19.93 18.05
C LEU A 285 -30.74 20.85 17.91
N THR A 286 -30.57 21.98 17.22
CA THR A 286 -31.70 22.81 16.78
C THR A 286 -32.12 22.39 15.39
N ILE A 287 -33.36 21.96 15.22
CA ILE A 287 -33.91 21.43 13.98
C ILE A 287 -34.93 22.44 13.44
N LYS A 288 -34.88 22.72 12.14
CA LYS A 288 -35.90 23.47 11.41
C LYS A 288 -36.26 22.73 10.14
N LYS A 289 -37.55 22.44 9.96
CA LYS A 289 -38.14 21.83 8.76
C LYS A 289 -39.00 22.87 8.04
N SER A 290 -38.87 22.90 6.73
CA SER A 290 -39.75 23.58 5.75
C SER A 290 -40.06 22.59 4.64
N ASP A 291 -41.05 22.85 3.78
CA ASP A 291 -41.56 21.91 2.76
C ASP A 291 -40.46 21.06 2.11
N ASP A 292 -39.43 21.69 1.55
CA ASP A 292 -38.35 20.99 0.83
C ASP A 292 -37.02 20.88 1.57
N GLN A 293 -36.89 21.44 2.77
CA GLN A 293 -35.60 21.53 3.45
C GLN A 293 -35.67 21.28 4.95
N THR A 294 -34.73 20.47 5.45
CA THR A 294 -34.42 20.31 6.87
C THR A 294 -33.04 20.90 7.14
N ILE A 295 -32.94 21.74 8.17
CA ILE A 295 -31.69 22.33 8.65
C ILE A 295 -31.53 21.92 10.12
N ILE A 296 -30.33 21.44 10.47
CA ILE A 296 -29.97 21.12 11.85
C ILE A 296 -28.72 21.92 12.22
N ARG A 297 -28.71 22.60 13.37
CA ARG A 297 -27.62 23.50 13.79
C ARG A 297 -27.21 23.29 15.25
N ASP A 298 -26.02 23.80 15.54
CA ASP A 298 -25.44 24.01 16.87
C ASP A 298 -25.30 22.77 17.75
N GLY A 299 -25.44 21.59 17.16
CA GLY A 299 -25.34 20.35 17.90
C GLY A 299 -23.92 19.91 18.18
N SER A 300 -23.81 18.91 19.05
CA SER A 300 -22.61 18.11 19.25
C SER A 300 -22.88 16.64 18.99
N PHE A 301 -21.86 15.93 18.57
CA PHE A 301 -21.86 14.48 18.45
C PHE A 301 -20.74 13.89 19.31
N GLU A 302 -21.04 12.82 20.02
CA GLU A 302 -20.05 11.95 20.66
C GLU A 302 -20.30 10.50 20.22
N GLY A 303 -19.29 9.86 19.65
CA GLY A 303 -19.31 8.46 19.27
C GLY A 303 -18.18 7.69 19.96
N LYS A 304 -18.44 6.45 20.35
CA LYS A 304 -17.45 5.50 20.86
C LYS A 304 -17.64 4.15 20.20
N LEU A 305 -16.53 3.53 19.81
CA LEU A 305 -16.47 2.16 19.32
C LEU A 305 -15.72 1.30 20.35
N GLY A 306 -16.27 0.12 20.64
CA GLY A 306 -15.69 -0.85 21.56
C GLY A 306 -14.69 -1.79 20.89
N ASP A 307 -14.03 -2.60 21.71
CA ASP A 307 -13.06 -3.61 21.26
C ASP A 307 -13.70 -4.63 20.32
N GLY A 308 -12.94 -5.05 19.30
CA GLY A 308 -13.43 -5.93 18.23
C GLY A 308 -14.18 -5.21 17.11
N SER A 309 -14.21 -3.88 17.10
CA SER A 309 -14.74 -3.10 15.97
C SER A 309 -13.80 -3.26 14.77
N VAL A 310 -14.36 -3.45 13.57
CA VAL A 310 -13.56 -3.64 12.36
C VAL A 310 -14.10 -2.72 11.27
N VAL A 311 -13.22 -1.87 10.73
CA VAL A 311 -13.49 -1.14 9.49
C VAL A 311 -12.85 -1.90 8.35
N ARG A 312 -13.64 -2.31 7.36
CA ARG A 312 -13.15 -2.89 6.10
C ARG A 312 -13.35 -1.88 4.99
N LEU A 313 -12.29 -1.62 4.23
CA LEU A 313 -12.28 -0.73 3.07
C LEU A 313 -11.96 -1.58 1.84
N THR A 314 -12.95 -1.83 0.99
CA THR A 314 -12.73 -2.54 -0.27
C THR A 314 -12.44 -1.53 -1.38
N SER A 315 -11.25 -1.63 -1.96
CA SER A 315 -10.83 -0.78 -3.09
C SER A 315 -11.56 -1.18 -4.38
N SER A 316 -11.55 -0.29 -5.39
CA SER A 316 -12.13 -0.58 -6.72
C SER A 316 -11.48 -1.76 -7.43
N ALA A 317 -10.27 -2.14 -7.04
CA ALA A 317 -9.55 -3.31 -7.54
C ALA A 317 -9.89 -4.61 -6.77
N GLY A 318 -10.89 -4.58 -5.87
CA GLY A 318 -11.33 -5.74 -5.09
C GLY A 318 -10.41 -6.12 -3.93
N LYS A 319 -9.37 -5.33 -3.63
CA LYS A 319 -8.51 -5.58 -2.48
C LYS A 319 -9.10 -4.97 -1.21
N GLU A 320 -9.08 -5.74 -0.13
CA GLU A 320 -9.62 -5.32 1.17
C GLU A 320 -8.51 -4.85 2.13
N SER A 321 -8.66 -3.61 2.60
CA SER A 321 -7.96 -3.13 3.79
C SER A 321 -8.83 -3.32 5.02
N PHE A 322 -8.24 -3.61 6.16
CA PHE A 322 -8.95 -3.67 7.43
C PHE A 322 -8.19 -2.95 8.55
N LEU A 323 -8.95 -2.27 9.39
CA LEU A 323 -8.49 -1.61 10.61
C LEU A 323 -9.20 -2.29 11.79
N ASN A 324 -8.42 -2.99 12.61
CA ASN A 324 -8.92 -3.63 13.83
C ASN A 324 -8.85 -2.63 14.98
N ILE A 325 -10.00 -2.19 15.46
CA ILE A 325 -10.14 -1.14 16.45
C ILE A 325 -10.31 -1.80 17.82
N LYS A 326 -9.39 -1.46 18.73
CA LYS A 326 -9.50 -1.78 20.17
C LYS A 326 -10.40 -0.76 20.87
N SER A 327 -10.23 0.51 20.55
CA SER A 327 -11.13 1.58 20.97
C SER A 327 -11.12 2.70 19.94
N ALA A 328 -12.26 3.37 19.73
CA ALA A 328 -12.25 4.63 19.02
C ALA A 328 -13.26 5.59 19.65
N SER A 329 -12.98 6.89 19.56
CA SER A 329 -13.90 7.93 19.95
C SER A 329 -13.90 9.07 18.95
N ALA A 330 -15.05 9.71 18.80
CA ALA A 330 -15.22 10.89 17.99
C ALA A 330 -16.05 11.90 18.78
N LYS A 331 -15.59 13.16 18.81
CA LYS A 331 -16.33 14.29 19.40
C LYS A 331 -16.36 15.41 18.38
N LEU A 332 -17.55 15.82 17.95
CA LEU A 332 -17.74 16.91 16.99
C LEU A 332 -18.60 18.00 17.62
N LEU A 333 -18.29 19.26 17.38
CA LEU A 333 -18.95 20.42 17.97
C LEU A 333 -19.36 21.44 16.90
N GLY A 334 -20.44 22.18 17.17
CA GLY A 334 -20.98 23.19 16.27
C GLY A 334 -21.48 22.59 14.96
N LEU A 335 -22.12 21.41 15.05
CA LEU A 335 -22.58 20.64 13.90
C LEU A 335 -23.69 21.39 13.16
N ASN A 336 -23.50 21.51 11.84
CA ASN A 336 -24.48 22.06 10.93
C ASN A 336 -24.75 21.03 9.83
N MET A 337 -26.02 20.64 9.71
CA MET A 337 -26.50 19.74 8.66
C MET A 337 -27.59 20.41 7.86
N THR A 338 -27.63 20.14 6.56
CA THR A 338 -28.69 20.63 5.67
C THR A 338 -29.06 19.53 4.70
N PHE A 339 -30.36 19.34 4.54
CA PHE A 339 -30.97 18.27 3.77
C PHE A 339 -32.08 18.87 2.91
N ASN A 340 -32.04 18.67 1.61
CA ASN A 340 -33.16 18.90 0.71
C ASN A 340 -33.09 17.88 -0.43
N ARG A 341 -33.86 18.08 -1.50
CA ARG A 341 -33.94 17.13 -2.61
C ARG A 341 -32.64 16.93 -3.39
N GLU A 342 -31.79 17.95 -3.39
CA GLU A 342 -30.59 18.03 -4.23
C GLU A 342 -29.30 18.06 -3.39
N VAL A 343 -29.39 18.60 -2.18
CA VAL A 343 -28.29 19.02 -1.32
C VAL A 343 -28.37 18.35 0.04
N ALA A 344 -27.18 18.00 0.49
CA ALA A 344 -26.95 17.02 1.52
C ALA A 344 -25.57 17.35 2.09
N SER A 345 -25.53 18.01 3.24
CA SER A 345 -24.28 18.52 3.80
C SER A 345 -24.15 18.36 5.30
N LEU A 346 -22.93 18.10 5.77
CA LEU A 346 -22.52 18.14 7.18
C LEU A 346 -21.26 19.00 7.28
N SER A 347 -21.25 19.94 8.23
CA SER A 347 -20.06 20.69 8.61
C SER A 347 -20.04 20.89 10.12
N GLY A 348 -18.91 21.35 10.65
CA GLY A 348 -18.85 21.77 12.04
C GLY A 348 -17.64 22.65 12.30
N ALA A 349 -17.58 23.17 13.53
CA ALA A 349 -16.57 24.14 13.94
C ALA A 349 -15.32 23.48 14.53
N TYR A 350 -15.47 22.29 15.11
CA TYR A 350 -14.39 21.56 15.77
C TYR A 350 -14.68 20.06 15.80
N GLY A 351 -13.63 19.25 15.72
CA GLY A 351 -13.74 17.81 15.93
C GLY A 351 -12.48 17.21 16.54
N GLN A 352 -12.65 16.08 17.22
CA GLN A 352 -11.56 15.27 17.75
C GLN A 352 -11.91 13.81 17.50
N LEU A 353 -11.02 13.08 16.84
CA LEU A 353 -11.14 11.65 16.61
C LEU A 353 -9.91 10.98 17.24
N SER A 354 -10.12 9.90 17.96
CA SER A 354 -9.05 9.11 18.56
C SER A 354 -9.31 7.64 18.25
N ILE A 355 -8.31 6.96 17.72
CA ILE A 355 -8.39 5.54 17.36
C ILE A 355 -7.21 4.83 18.00
N GLU A 356 -7.50 3.75 18.71
CA GLU A 356 -6.53 2.77 19.16
C GLU A 356 -6.73 1.48 18.37
N SER A 357 -5.74 1.14 17.55
CA SER A 357 -5.75 -0.03 16.69
C SER A 357 -4.88 -1.15 17.27
N SER A 358 -5.38 -2.38 17.26
CA SER A 358 -4.60 -3.58 17.64
C SER A 358 -3.76 -4.12 16.48
N GLY A 359 -3.95 -3.59 15.26
CA GLY A 359 -3.25 -3.99 14.05
C GLY A 359 -4.09 -3.65 12.82
N SER A 360 -3.45 -3.53 11.65
CA SER A 360 -4.15 -3.14 10.43
C SER A 360 -3.47 -3.69 9.19
N GLN A 361 -4.27 -4.02 8.18
CA GLN A 361 -3.78 -4.28 6.83
C GLN A 361 -4.29 -3.18 5.92
N LEU A 362 -3.38 -2.46 5.29
CA LEU A 362 -3.70 -1.36 4.38
C LEU A 362 -3.19 -1.68 2.98
N HIS A 363 -4.10 -1.83 2.02
CA HIS A 363 -3.78 -1.80 0.60
C HIS A 363 -3.91 -0.36 0.12
N LEU A 364 -2.78 0.34 0.02
CA LEU A 364 -2.73 1.75 -0.37
C LEU A 364 -2.84 1.93 -1.89
N SER A 365 -2.43 0.91 -2.65
CA SER A 365 -2.60 0.83 -4.10
C SER A 365 -2.55 -0.62 -4.58
N ASP A 366 -2.71 -0.84 -5.89
CA ASP A 366 -2.49 -2.16 -6.49
C ASP A 366 -1.07 -2.69 -6.29
N ASN A 367 -0.14 -1.79 -6.01
CA ASN A 367 1.28 -2.06 -5.92
C ASN A 367 1.82 -1.94 -4.49
N LEU A 368 1.01 -1.53 -3.51
CA LEU A 368 1.47 -1.28 -2.14
C LEU A 368 0.51 -1.84 -1.10
N LYS A 369 1.02 -2.79 -0.30
CA LYS A 369 0.34 -3.35 0.88
C LYS A 369 1.24 -3.18 2.09
N VAL A 370 0.67 -2.67 3.18
CA VAL A 370 1.36 -2.50 4.46
C VAL A 370 0.59 -3.24 5.56
N LEU A 371 1.33 -3.94 6.42
CA LEU A 371 0.82 -4.55 7.64
C LEU A 371 1.35 -3.76 8.82
N LEU A 372 0.44 -3.11 9.54
CA LEU A 372 0.74 -2.29 10.72
C LEU A 372 0.46 -3.10 11.97
N ALA A 373 1.40 -3.06 12.90
CA ALA A 373 1.23 -3.64 14.22
C ALA A 373 1.76 -2.72 15.33
N PRO A 374 1.31 -2.94 16.57
CA PRO A 374 1.85 -2.27 17.74
C PRO A 374 3.36 -2.54 17.89
N LYS A 375 4.04 -1.68 18.65
CA LYS A 375 5.50 -1.80 18.89
C LYS A 375 5.84 -3.06 19.70
N SER A 376 4.99 -3.41 20.67
CA SER A 376 5.14 -4.58 21.54
C SER A 376 3.82 -5.34 21.66
N ALA A 377 3.88 -6.63 22.02
CA ALA A 377 2.67 -7.40 22.34
C ALA A 377 1.90 -6.75 23.50
N GLY A 378 0.60 -6.51 23.31
CA GLY A 378 -0.26 -5.85 24.30
C GLY A 378 -0.39 -4.33 24.17
N GLU A 379 0.46 -3.69 23.36
CA GLU A 379 0.31 -2.27 23.00
C GLU A 379 -0.72 -2.07 21.87
N SER A 380 -1.07 -0.82 21.60
CA SER A 380 -1.95 -0.42 20.47
C SER A 380 -1.36 0.76 19.72
N ILE A 381 -1.63 0.85 18.42
CA ILE A 381 -1.29 2.04 17.62
C ILE A 381 -2.34 3.10 17.91
N LYS A 382 -1.94 4.22 18.52
CA LYS A 382 -2.82 5.34 18.80
C LYS A 382 -2.69 6.42 17.72
N ILE A 383 -3.82 6.86 17.20
CA ILE A 383 -3.93 7.92 16.19
C ILE A 383 -4.98 8.91 16.67
N ASP A 384 -4.57 10.16 16.92
CA ASP A 384 -5.48 11.24 17.28
C ASP A 384 -5.53 12.27 16.14
N LEU A 385 -6.72 12.53 15.60
CA LEU A 385 -6.98 13.57 14.62
C LEU A 385 -7.75 14.71 15.30
N LEU A 386 -7.14 15.88 15.35
CA LEU A 386 -7.78 17.12 15.77
C LEU A 386 -8.26 17.87 14.52
N LEU A 387 -9.56 18.04 14.36
CA LEU A 387 -10.17 18.84 13.31
C LEU A 387 -10.36 20.27 13.81
N ALA A 388 -9.48 21.17 13.38
CA ALA A 388 -9.52 22.59 13.73
C ALA A 388 -8.93 23.43 12.61
N CYS A 389 -9.46 24.63 12.41
CA CYS A 389 -8.87 25.60 11.51
C CYS A 389 -7.61 26.20 12.14
N SER A 390 -6.60 26.51 11.33
CA SER A 390 -5.36 27.13 11.84
C SER A 390 -5.64 28.51 12.46
N PRO A 391 -4.85 28.93 13.46
CA PRO A 391 -4.94 30.28 14.00
C PRO A 391 -4.89 31.35 12.90
N GLY A 392 -5.77 32.36 12.96
CA GLY A 392 -5.87 33.42 11.94
C GLY A 392 -6.72 33.05 10.70
N SER A 393 -7.31 31.86 10.66
CA SER A 393 -8.28 31.51 9.62
C SER A 393 -9.52 32.41 9.69
N PRO A 394 -10.22 32.65 8.56
CA PRO A 394 -11.51 33.34 8.53
C PRO A 394 -12.52 32.79 9.53
N ALA A 395 -13.38 33.64 10.08
CA ALA A 395 -14.37 33.25 11.09
C ALA A 395 -15.39 32.21 10.58
N ASP A 396 -15.60 32.13 9.28
CA ASP A 396 -16.44 31.15 8.59
C ASP A 396 -15.71 29.83 8.28
N CYS A 397 -14.43 29.69 8.64
CA CYS A 397 -13.69 28.45 8.42
C CYS A 397 -14.37 27.27 9.11
N ARG A 398 -14.48 26.16 8.36
CA ARG A 398 -15.02 24.88 8.84
C ARG A 398 -13.94 23.82 8.67
N PRO A 399 -13.36 23.27 9.76
CA PRO A 399 -12.31 22.25 9.65
C PRO A 399 -12.80 20.94 9.08
N PHE A 400 -14.11 20.73 9.02
CA PHE A 400 -14.67 19.66 8.21
C PHE A 400 -15.95 20.13 7.54
N ASN A 401 -16.08 19.75 6.27
CA ASN A 401 -17.27 19.99 5.48
C ASN A 401 -17.42 18.85 4.47
N TRP A 402 -18.59 18.23 4.47
CA TRP A 402 -19.00 17.19 3.54
C TRP A 402 -20.25 17.68 2.83
N ALA A 403 -20.24 17.69 1.50
CA ALA A 403 -21.41 17.99 0.69
C ALA A 403 -21.55 16.95 -0.43
N GLN A 404 -22.76 16.50 -0.74
CA GLN A 404 -23.05 15.48 -1.75
C GLN A 404 -22.54 15.83 -3.16
N GLU A 405 -22.48 17.12 -3.48
CA GLU A 405 -22.04 17.64 -4.77
C GLU A 405 -20.55 18.03 -4.80
N GLY A 406 -19.91 18.15 -3.64
CA GLY A 406 -18.62 18.79 -3.47
C GLY A 406 -17.46 17.88 -3.06
N ARG A 407 -16.29 18.50 -2.90
CA ARG A 407 -15.09 17.89 -2.31
C ARG A 407 -15.26 17.85 -0.79
N THR A 408 -14.91 16.73 -0.18
CA THR A 408 -14.76 16.62 1.28
C THR A 408 -13.60 17.50 1.74
N VAL A 409 -13.88 18.44 2.63
CA VAL A 409 -12.87 19.27 3.29
C VAL A 409 -12.61 18.69 4.67
N VAL A 410 -11.33 18.45 4.99
CA VAL A 410 -10.81 18.03 6.28
C VAL A 410 -9.54 18.83 6.53
N LYS A 411 -9.52 19.61 7.61
CA LYS A 411 -8.41 20.45 8.05
C LYS A 411 -8.13 20.20 9.52
N GLY A 412 -6.86 20.06 9.86
CA GLY A 412 -6.48 19.75 11.22
C GLY A 412 -5.09 19.18 11.35
N THR A 413 -4.86 18.46 12.45
CA THR A 413 -3.59 17.84 12.77
C THR A 413 -3.74 16.40 13.25
N LEU A 414 -2.87 15.51 12.77
CA LEU A 414 -2.71 14.16 13.28
C LEU A 414 -1.56 14.11 14.29
N SER A 415 -1.79 13.46 15.43
CA SER A 415 -0.74 13.21 16.43
C SER A 415 0.39 12.35 15.85
N PRO A 416 1.61 12.44 16.43
CA PRO A 416 2.73 11.58 16.08
C PRO A 416 2.33 10.10 16.05
N ILE A 417 2.53 9.45 14.90
CA ILE A 417 2.23 8.03 14.72
C ILE A 417 3.51 7.24 14.95
N LYS A 418 3.43 6.20 15.78
CA LYS A 418 4.49 5.21 15.99
C LYS A 418 3.94 3.84 15.66
N ALA A 419 4.44 3.22 14.61
CA ALA A 419 3.96 1.91 14.15
C ALA A 419 5.13 1.00 13.75
N ARG A 420 4.96 -0.30 14.00
CA ARG A 420 5.81 -1.34 13.45
C ARG A 420 5.21 -1.83 12.13
N LEU A 421 6.06 -2.07 11.14
CA LEU A 421 5.69 -2.78 9.93
C LEU A 421 6.05 -4.25 10.07
N GLU A 422 5.09 -5.13 9.75
CA GLU A 422 5.26 -6.57 9.89
C GLU A 422 5.50 -7.27 8.56
N LYS A 423 6.06 -8.48 8.67
CA LYS A 423 6.27 -9.41 7.57
C LYS A 423 4.98 -9.65 6.79
N GLY A 424 5.06 -9.55 5.47
CA GLY A 424 3.93 -9.81 4.55
C GLY A 424 3.28 -8.56 3.94
N GLY A 425 3.78 -7.37 4.29
CA GLY A 425 3.64 -6.19 3.43
C GLY A 425 4.45 -6.35 2.14
N LEU A 426 4.08 -5.64 1.08
CA LEU A 426 4.78 -5.70 -0.21
C LEU A 426 4.71 -4.39 -1.00
N ILE A 427 5.76 -4.17 -1.79
CA ILE A 427 5.90 -3.11 -2.78
C ILE A 427 6.14 -3.77 -4.13
N LYS A 428 5.29 -3.54 -5.12
CA LYS A 428 5.40 -4.10 -6.46
C LYS A 428 5.75 -2.99 -7.46
N PHE A 429 6.80 -3.20 -8.24
CA PHE A 429 7.15 -2.31 -9.36
C PHE A 429 6.47 -2.77 -10.66
N SER A 430 6.44 -1.92 -11.68
CA SER A 430 5.82 -2.21 -12.99
C SER A 430 6.37 -3.50 -13.62
N ASP A 431 7.63 -3.83 -13.35
CA ASP A 431 8.40 -4.83 -14.08
C ASP A 431 8.60 -6.09 -13.20
N GLN A 432 7.49 -6.70 -12.76
CA GLN A 432 7.37 -7.89 -11.89
C GLN A 432 8.14 -7.93 -10.55
N ASN A 433 9.10 -7.04 -10.32
CA ASN A 433 9.93 -6.98 -9.12
C ASN A 433 9.04 -6.65 -7.92
N LYS A 434 9.14 -7.49 -6.89
CA LYS A 434 8.42 -7.36 -5.63
C LYS A 434 9.42 -7.27 -4.50
N LEU A 435 9.30 -6.23 -3.69
CA LEU A 435 9.93 -6.13 -2.39
C LEU A 435 8.92 -6.53 -1.33
N ALA A 436 9.22 -7.58 -0.58
CA ALA A 436 8.46 -7.93 0.59
C ALA A 436 9.04 -7.17 1.79
N ILE A 437 8.16 -6.58 2.60
CA ILE A 437 8.53 -6.01 3.88
C ILE A 437 8.71 -7.18 4.85
N GLU A 438 9.91 -7.33 5.41
CA GLU A 438 10.21 -8.32 6.44
C GLU A 438 10.01 -7.74 7.84
N SER A 439 10.43 -6.48 8.03
CA SER A 439 10.15 -5.70 9.23
C SER A 439 10.36 -4.22 8.98
N GLY A 440 9.87 -3.38 9.89
CA GLY A 440 10.21 -1.96 9.88
C GLY A 440 9.56 -1.15 10.99
N ALA A 441 9.86 0.14 11.01
CA ALA A 441 9.25 1.11 11.91
C ALA A 441 9.03 2.43 11.17
N ILE A 442 7.90 3.07 11.46
CA ILE A 442 7.59 4.43 11.04
C ILE A 442 7.28 5.26 12.27
N GLU A 443 7.93 6.42 12.37
CA GLU A 443 7.64 7.46 13.34
C GLU A 443 7.45 8.80 12.62
N THR A 444 6.32 9.46 12.88
CA THR A 444 6.01 10.78 12.33
C THR A 444 6.05 11.85 13.40
N SER A 445 6.26 13.10 13.00
CA SER A 445 5.92 14.26 13.81
C SER A 445 4.40 14.44 13.87
N LEU A 446 3.96 15.53 14.51
CA LEU A 446 2.64 16.08 14.24
C LEU A 446 2.52 16.30 12.73
N LEU A 447 1.48 15.75 12.11
CA LEU A 447 1.18 15.95 10.69
C LEU A 447 0.02 16.92 10.56
N THR A 448 0.06 17.79 9.56
CA THR A 448 -1.04 18.67 9.19
C THR A 448 -1.85 18.02 8.08
N VAL A 449 -3.17 18.05 8.21
CA VAL A 449 -4.11 17.62 7.16
C VAL A 449 -4.82 18.86 6.65
N ASP A 450 -4.83 19.04 5.34
CA ASP A 450 -5.54 20.11 4.65
C ASP A 450 -5.97 19.59 3.29
N THR A 451 -7.15 18.95 3.23
CA THR A 451 -7.63 18.38 1.97
C THR A 451 -8.07 19.42 0.96
N ASP A 452 -8.00 20.73 1.24
CA ASP A 452 -8.15 21.75 0.20
C ASP A 452 -6.87 21.90 -0.62
N ASP A 453 -5.71 21.60 -0.04
CA ASP A 453 -4.46 21.47 -0.77
C ASP A 453 -4.58 20.32 -1.79
N LYS A 454 -4.35 20.63 -3.06
CA LYS A 454 -4.46 19.65 -4.16
C LYS A 454 -3.15 18.92 -4.42
N VAL A 455 -2.03 19.43 -3.90
CA VAL A 455 -0.70 18.89 -4.13
C VAL A 455 -0.30 18.01 -2.95
N SER A 456 -0.41 18.54 -1.73
CA SER A 456 0.04 17.86 -0.51
C SER A 456 -1.02 17.97 0.59
N PRO A 457 -2.10 17.17 0.52
CA PRO A 457 -3.20 17.23 1.50
C PRO A 457 -2.80 16.77 2.90
N ILE A 458 -1.65 16.10 3.03
CA ILE A 458 -1.01 15.77 4.29
C ILE A 458 0.41 16.33 4.21
N SER A 459 0.86 17.06 5.23
CA SER A 459 2.21 17.61 5.33
C SER A 459 2.79 17.41 6.72
N GLY A 460 4.10 17.40 6.85
CA GLY A 460 4.80 17.14 8.11
C GLY A 460 6.05 16.29 7.91
N LYS A 461 6.63 15.80 9.01
CA LYS A 461 7.92 15.09 8.99
C LYS A 461 7.76 13.63 9.39
N ASN A 462 8.45 12.75 8.69
CA ASN A 462 8.78 11.42 9.15
C ASN A 462 10.10 11.53 9.92
N ILE A 463 10.04 11.32 11.23
CA ILE A 463 11.18 11.37 12.15
C ILE A 463 11.98 10.06 12.05
N LYS A 464 11.30 8.96 11.69
CA LYS A 464 11.95 7.69 11.41
C LYS A 464 11.20 6.93 10.32
N ILE A 465 11.91 6.48 9.30
CA ILE A 465 11.52 5.37 8.45
C ILE A 465 12.67 4.38 8.49
N ASP A 466 12.37 3.12 8.78
CA ASP A 466 13.36 2.05 8.89
C ASP A 466 12.70 0.78 8.37
N LEU A 467 13.16 0.27 7.24
CA LEU A 467 12.54 -0.85 6.53
C LEU A 467 13.62 -1.89 6.23
N ALA A 468 13.36 -3.13 6.62
CA ALA A 468 14.06 -4.29 6.12
C ALA A 468 13.17 -5.00 5.10
N LEU A 469 13.68 -5.11 3.87
CA LEU A 469 13.00 -5.68 2.73
C LEU A 469 13.76 -6.92 2.25
N SER A 470 13.01 -7.89 1.75
CA SER A 470 13.53 -9.00 0.95
C SER A 470 13.02 -8.86 -0.48
N ALA A 471 13.78 -9.34 -1.44
CA ALA A 471 13.37 -9.35 -2.84
C ALA A 471 13.35 -10.76 -3.39
N GLN A 472 12.51 -10.98 -4.39
CA GLN A 472 12.68 -12.11 -5.31
C GLN A 472 13.83 -11.79 -6.30
N ASP A 473 14.32 -12.77 -7.05
CA ASP A 473 15.35 -12.56 -8.07
C ASP A 473 14.95 -11.37 -8.98
N TRP A 474 15.81 -10.34 -9.03
CA TRP A 474 15.64 -9.18 -9.89
C TRP A 474 16.04 -9.56 -11.30
N ILE A 475 15.12 -9.41 -12.24
CA ILE A 475 15.41 -9.54 -13.66
C ILE A 475 15.83 -8.15 -14.14
N ILE A 476 17.09 -7.99 -14.53
CA ILE A 476 17.60 -6.74 -15.11
C ILE A 476 17.29 -6.73 -16.61
N ASP A 477 17.54 -7.84 -17.29
CA ASP A 477 17.24 -8.07 -18.71
C ASP A 477 17.09 -9.59 -19.00
N GLU A 478 16.95 -9.98 -20.27
CA GLU A 478 16.76 -11.38 -20.68
C GLU A 478 17.93 -12.32 -20.29
N GLY A 479 19.15 -11.79 -20.20
CA GLY A 479 20.38 -12.54 -19.89
C GLY A 479 20.95 -12.30 -18.49
N THR A 480 20.41 -11.30 -17.76
CA THR A 480 20.95 -10.83 -16.49
C THR A 480 19.94 -10.96 -15.35
N ARG A 481 20.25 -11.83 -14.39
CA ARG A 481 19.47 -12.01 -13.16
C ARG A 481 20.30 -11.75 -11.93
N VAL A 482 19.69 -11.08 -10.95
CA VAL A 482 20.33 -10.65 -9.72
C VAL A 482 19.51 -11.10 -8.52
N LYS A 483 20.05 -11.99 -7.70
CA LYS A 483 19.44 -12.35 -6.42
C LYS A 483 19.84 -11.34 -5.35
N ALA A 484 18.94 -10.44 -4.97
CA ALA A 484 19.14 -9.57 -3.83
C ALA A 484 18.84 -10.34 -2.52
N ALA A 485 19.87 -10.50 -1.68
CA ALA A 485 19.80 -11.21 -0.41
C ALA A 485 19.12 -10.39 0.69
N THR A 486 19.42 -9.09 0.76
CA THR A 486 18.85 -8.16 1.75
C THR A 486 18.77 -6.75 1.16
N PHE A 487 17.75 -5.99 1.54
CA PHE A 487 17.63 -4.58 1.20
C PHE A 487 17.08 -3.81 2.40
N SER A 488 17.66 -2.68 2.75
CA SER A 488 17.17 -1.82 3.83
C SER A 488 17.06 -0.37 3.38
N LEU A 489 16.05 0.32 3.92
CA LEU A 489 15.84 1.75 3.75
C LEU A 489 15.78 2.40 5.12
N ASN A 490 16.47 3.51 5.29
CA ASN A 490 16.39 4.31 6.50
C ASN A 490 16.27 5.81 6.18
N SER A 491 15.58 6.54 7.03
CA SER A 491 15.49 8.00 6.99
C SER A 491 15.12 8.55 8.35
N SER A 492 15.60 9.76 8.66
CA SER A 492 15.27 10.50 9.88
C SER A 492 14.79 11.94 9.65
N ASN A 493 14.75 12.40 8.39
CA ASN A 493 14.49 13.80 8.04
C ASN A 493 13.58 13.97 6.82
N LEU A 494 12.78 12.96 6.47
CA LEU A 494 11.85 13.05 5.36
C LEU A 494 10.67 13.97 5.69
N GLU A 495 10.50 15.05 4.93
CA GLU A 495 9.44 16.03 5.07
C GLU A 495 8.52 16.03 3.85
N ILE A 496 7.21 15.94 4.07
CA ILE A 496 6.22 16.25 3.05
C ILE A 496 5.89 17.73 3.24
N ALA A 497 6.58 18.60 2.48
CA ALA A 497 6.36 20.04 2.57
C ALA A 497 5.08 20.46 1.85
N LYS A 498 4.46 21.54 2.32
CA LYS A 498 3.24 22.07 1.72
C LYS A 498 3.52 22.55 0.28
N LYS A 499 2.64 22.16 -0.65
CA LYS A 499 2.72 22.43 -2.10
C LYS A 499 3.90 21.79 -2.84
N ASP A 500 4.70 20.94 -2.19
CA ASP A 500 5.73 20.17 -2.88
C ASP A 500 5.16 18.81 -3.32
N PRO A 501 5.29 18.41 -4.61
CA PRO A 501 4.70 17.18 -5.11
C PRO A 501 5.30 15.88 -4.55
N ALA A 502 6.44 15.93 -3.86
CA ALA A 502 7.08 14.73 -3.33
C ALA A 502 7.84 14.99 -2.01
N PRO A 503 8.30 13.95 -1.28
CA PRO A 503 9.01 14.12 0.00
C PRO A 503 10.43 14.72 -0.14
N ILE A 504 10.78 15.69 0.69
CA ILE A 504 12.09 16.35 0.80
C ILE A 504 12.89 15.68 1.91
N GLY A 505 14.22 15.67 1.84
CA GLY A 505 15.10 15.07 2.83
C GLY A 505 15.86 13.88 2.27
N ASP A 506 16.31 13.01 3.16
CA ASP A 506 17.29 11.99 2.84
C ASP A 506 16.77 10.58 3.12
N ILE A 507 17.08 9.64 2.23
CA ILE A 507 16.84 8.21 2.39
C ILE A 507 18.17 7.49 2.18
N GLY A 508 18.71 6.90 3.23
CA GLY A 508 19.79 5.93 3.13
C GLY A 508 19.23 4.59 2.68
N PHE A 509 19.95 3.90 1.82
CA PHE A 509 19.65 2.50 1.49
C PHE A 509 20.91 1.65 1.55
N LYS A 510 20.73 0.36 1.85
CA LYS A 510 21.77 -0.64 1.74
C LYS A 510 21.17 -1.93 1.18
N ALA A 511 21.86 -2.56 0.24
CA ALA A 511 21.45 -3.77 -0.42
C ALA A 511 22.64 -4.73 -0.51
N THR A 512 22.37 -6.01 -0.36
CA THR A 512 23.32 -7.08 -0.62
C THR A 512 22.77 -7.96 -1.73
N VAL A 513 23.61 -8.26 -2.72
CA VAL A 513 23.35 -9.14 -3.85
C VAL A 513 24.22 -10.37 -3.71
N SER A 514 23.68 -11.57 -3.91
CA SER A 514 24.40 -12.84 -3.67
C SER A 514 24.54 -13.73 -4.90
N ASP A 515 23.94 -13.40 -6.05
CA ASP A 515 24.02 -14.20 -7.28
C ASP A 515 23.72 -13.32 -8.51
N LEU A 516 24.73 -12.98 -9.31
CA LEU A 516 24.65 -12.33 -10.61
C LEU A 516 24.96 -13.38 -11.67
N LYS A 517 23.97 -13.68 -12.49
CA LYS A 517 24.17 -14.48 -13.72
C LYS A 517 24.04 -13.54 -14.90
N ALA A 518 25.11 -13.38 -15.66
CA ALA A 518 25.14 -12.62 -16.90
C ALA A 518 25.64 -13.55 -18.02
N SER A 519 24.83 -13.74 -19.06
CA SER A 519 25.23 -14.45 -20.28
C SER A 519 25.72 -13.45 -21.32
N GLY A 520 26.90 -13.67 -21.93
CA GLY A 520 27.37 -12.81 -23.03
C GLY A 520 28.88 -12.69 -23.19
N ILE A 521 29.67 -13.20 -22.24
CA ILE A 521 31.12 -13.31 -22.34
C ILE A 521 31.41 -14.81 -22.50
N ALA A 522 31.99 -15.22 -23.65
CA ALA A 522 32.25 -16.62 -24.03
C ALA A 522 32.83 -17.47 -22.88
N ASP A 523 32.43 -18.75 -22.75
CA ASP A 523 32.93 -19.83 -21.84
C ASP A 523 33.34 -19.48 -20.39
N VAL A 524 33.07 -18.26 -19.93
CA VAL A 524 33.43 -17.74 -18.61
C VAL A 524 32.16 -17.58 -17.79
N SER A 525 32.02 -18.41 -16.76
CA SER A 525 30.99 -18.24 -15.75
C SER A 525 31.49 -17.28 -14.68
N PHE A 526 30.79 -16.16 -14.49
CA PHE A 526 30.98 -15.31 -13.32
C PHE A 526 30.12 -15.86 -12.18
N ALA A 527 30.76 -16.32 -11.13
CA ALA A 527 30.11 -16.54 -9.85
C ALA A 527 30.41 -15.31 -8.99
N THR A 528 29.54 -14.31 -8.97
CA THR A 528 29.59 -13.32 -7.87
C THR A 528 29.30 -14.05 -6.57
N ALA A 529 30.22 -13.98 -5.60
CA ALA A 529 29.96 -14.48 -4.26
C ALA A 529 29.07 -13.51 -3.46
N TYR A 530 29.21 -12.20 -3.71
CA TYR A 530 28.48 -11.14 -3.03
C TYR A 530 28.80 -9.75 -3.62
N ALA A 531 27.79 -8.87 -3.71
CA ALA A 531 27.98 -7.44 -3.96
C ALA A 531 27.14 -6.61 -2.98
N ASP A 532 27.75 -5.61 -2.35
CA ASP A 532 27.06 -4.65 -1.50
C ASP A 532 26.87 -3.34 -2.24
N PHE A 533 25.67 -2.78 -2.14
CA PHE A 533 25.33 -1.47 -2.65
C PHE A 533 24.78 -0.62 -1.51
N ALA A 534 25.32 0.57 -1.30
CA ALA A 534 24.83 1.52 -0.32
C ALA A 534 24.80 2.91 -0.94
N GLY A 535 23.97 3.79 -0.41
CA GLY A 535 23.95 5.17 -0.87
C GLY A 535 22.86 5.98 -0.20
N LYS A 536 22.85 7.27 -0.51
CA LYS A 536 21.92 8.23 0.05
C LYS A 536 21.17 8.95 -1.06
N ILE A 537 19.86 8.81 -1.07
CA ILE A 537 18.97 9.56 -1.95
C ILE A 537 18.55 10.82 -1.21
N SER A 538 18.85 11.99 -1.77
CA SER A 538 18.58 13.29 -1.16
C SER A 538 17.75 14.15 -2.10
N ARG A 539 16.83 14.96 -1.55
CA ARG A 539 16.12 15.99 -2.32
C ARG A 539 15.86 17.21 -1.46
N THR A 540 16.04 18.41 -2.01
CA THR A 540 15.61 19.69 -1.41
C THR A 540 14.33 20.21 -2.07
N ALA A 541 13.63 21.14 -1.42
CA ALA A 541 12.37 21.70 -1.93
C ALA A 541 12.52 22.23 -3.37
N GLY A 542 11.61 21.84 -4.27
CA GLY A 542 11.63 22.26 -5.68
C GLY A 542 12.78 21.72 -6.54
N SER A 543 13.66 20.88 -5.99
CA SER A 543 14.76 20.25 -6.74
C SER A 543 14.40 18.83 -7.22
N SER A 544 15.17 18.32 -8.18
CA SER A 544 15.16 16.90 -8.55
C SER A 544 15.90 16.04 -7.52
N THR A 545 15.49 14.78 -7.38
CA THR A 545 16.18 13.79 -6.55
C THR A 545 17.63 13.59 -7.00
N ARG A 546 18.54 13.43 -6.04
CA ARG A 546 19.97 13.14 -6.25
C ARG A 546 20.38 11.92 -5.45
N LEU A 547 21.14 11.01 -6.05
CA LEU A 547 21.91 10.02 -5.32
C LEU A 547 23.26 10.66 -4.97
N THR A 548 23.67 10.57 -3.71
CA THR A 548 24.98 10.99 -3.23
C THR A 548 25.60 9.87 -2.40
N ASP A 549 26.92 9.91 -2.27
CA ASP A 549 27.69 8.96 -1.46
C ASP A 549 27.37 7.49 -1.80
N GLY A 550 27.03 7.22 -3.07
CA GLY A 550 26.73 5.87 -3.52
C GLY A 550 28.02 5.05 -3.59
N GLU A 551 27.94 3.83 -3.09
CA GLU A 551 29.03 2.87 -3.08
C GLU A 551 28.53 1.49 -3.50
N LEU A 552 29.19 0.89 -4.47
CA LEU A 552 28.99 -0.49 -4.90
C LEU A 552 30.32 -1.24 -4.74
N ILE A 553 30.32 -2.32 -3.97
CA ILE A 553 31.48 -3.21 -3.80
C ILE A 553 31.06 -4.59 -4.27
N ALA A 554 31.67 -5.09 -5.34
CA ALA A 554 31.43 -6.43 -5.87
C ALA A 554 32.71 -7.27 -5.83
N ASN A 555 32.58 -8.50 -5.34
CA ASN A 555 33.63 -9.51 -5.45
C ASN A 555 33.21 -10.56 -6.49
N LEU A 556 34.00 -10.66 -7.55
CA LEU A 556 33.80 -11.53 -8.69
C LEU A 556 34.76 -12.71 -8.59
N SER A 557 34.28 -13.93 -8.74
CA SER A 557 35.12 -15.05 -9.17
C SER A 557 34.71 -15.50 -10.56
N ALA A 558 35.71 -15.76 -11.39
CA ALA A 558 35.54 -16.30 -12.72
C ALA A 558 36.26 -17.64 -12.80
N SER A 559 35.64 -18.61 -13.45
CA SER A 559 36.30 -19.85 -13.85
C SER A 559 35.97 -20.17 -15.30
N SER A 560 36.96 -20.72 -16.01
CA SER A 560 36.80 -21.24 -17.37
C SER A 560 36.68 -22.77 -17.35
N THR A 561 36.09 -23.33 -18.40
CA THR A 561 36.02 -24.79 -18.62
C THR A 561 37.41 -25.43 -18.78
N ALA A 562 38.43 -24.63 -19.12
CA ALA A 562 39.83 -25.04 -19.21
C ALA A 562 40.55 -25.13 -17.84
N GLY A 563 39.84 -24.86 -16.73
CA GLY A 563 40.37 -24.94 -15.37
C GLY A 563 41.12 -23.68 -14.91
N GLU A 564 40.99 -22.57 -15.64
CA GLU A 564 41.53 -21.28 -15.22
C GLU A 564 40.58 -20.64 -14.22
N SER A 565 41.12 -19.92 -13.24
CA SER A 565 40.33 -19.22 -12.23
C SER A 565 40.91 -17.85 -11.95
N GLY A 566 40.02 -16.90 -11.67
CA GLY A 566 40.40 -15.56 -11.27
C GLY A 566 39.45 -14.99 -10.22
N ALA A 567 39.99 -14.14 -9.36
CA ALA A 567 39.21 -13.35 -8.43
C ALA A 567 39.47 -11.87 -8.68
N ALA A 568 38.41 -11.10 -8.83
CA ALA A 568 38.45 -9.67 -9.01
C ALA A 568 37.53 -8.95 -8.02
N ARG A 569 37.89 -7.71 -7.70
CA ARG A 569 37.10 -6.79 -6.90
C ARG A 569 36.83 -5.55 -7.72
N ILE A 570 35.58 -5.14 -7.75
CA ILE A 570 35.11 -3.87 -8.30
C ILE A 570 34.60 -3.03 -7.13
N ARG A 571 35.02 -1.77 -7.06
CA ARG A 571 34.43 -0.78 -6.17
C ARG A 571 34.08 0.46 -6.97
N ILE A 572 32.79 0.80 -7.03
CA ILE A 572 32.35 2.10 -7.51
C ILE A 572 32.03 2.93 -6.25
N HIS A 573 32.66 4.08 -6.07
CA HIS A 573 32.40 4.95 -4.92
C HIS A 573 32.31 6.41 -5.34
N ASP A 574 31.96 7.28 -4.39
CA ASP A 574 31.66 8.70 -4.65
C ASP A 574 30.61 8.87 -5.77
N LEU A 575 29.66 7.93 -5.85
CA LEU A 575 28.63 7.94 -6.89
C LEU A 575 27.63 9.07 -6.60
N GLU A 576 27.62 10.04 -7.49
CA GLU A 576 26.68 11.15 -7.53
C GLU A 576 25.86 11.06 -8.81
N LEU A 577 24.54 10.88 -8.71
CA LEU A 577 23.63 10.85 -9.86
C LEU A 577 22.46 11.83 -9.67
N SER A 578 22.13 12.57 -10.71
CA SER A 578 20.95 13.44 -10.76
C SER A 578 20.37 13.44 -12.17
N SER A 579 19.10 13.06 -12.30
CA SER A 579 18.36 13.13 -13.57
C SER A 579 19.08 12.42 -14.75
N GLY A 580 19.68 11.26 -14.50
CA GLY A 580 20.37 10.46 -15.52
C GLY A 580 21.78 10.94 -15.89
N SER A 581 22.31 11.95 -15.19
CA SER A 581 23.70 12.40 -15.33
C SER A 581 24.44 12.38 -13.99
N GLY A 582 25.76 12.26 -14.00
CA GLY A 582 26.53 12.24 -12.75
C GLY A 582 27.97 11.75 -12.89
N THR A 583 28.60 11.48 -11.76
CA THR A 583 30.00 11.02 -11.69
C THR A 583 30.17 9.94 -10.65
N ALA A 584 31.20 9.12 -10.80
CA ALA A 584 31.67 8.20 -9.76
C ALA A 584 33.18 7.97 -9.91
N LYS A 585 33.74 7.16 -9.03
CA LYS A 585 35.09 6.62 -9.17
C LYS A 585 35.06 5.09 -9.16
N LEU A 586 35.95 4.48 -9.91
CA LEU A 586 36.09 3.04 -10.06
C LEU A 586 37.47 2.59 -9.58
N ASP A 587 37.48 1.74 -8.56
CA ASP A 587 38.60 0.87 -8.25
C ASP A 587 38.35 -0.50 -8.86
N PHE A 588 39.37 -1.04 -9.50
CA PHE A 588 39.36 -2.39 -10.03
C PHE A 588 40.64 -3.11 -9.59
N ALA A 589 40.50 -4.31 -9.06
CA ALA A 589 41.64 -5.13 -8.69
C ALA A 589 41.39 -6.59 -9.05
N VAL A 590 42.30 -7.22 -9.78
CA VAL A 590 42.36 -8.67 -9.95
C VAL A 590 43.36 -9.19 -8.91
N SER A 591 42.84 -9.84 -7.86
CA SER A 591 43.64 -10.34 -6.74
C SER A 591 44.28 -11.69 -7.04
N SER A 592 43.66 -12.49 -7.91
CA SER A 592 44.23 -13.74 -8.37
C SER A 592 43.80 -14.01 -9.81
N LEU A 593 44.71 -14.62 -10.55
CA LEU A 593 44.50 -15.18 -11.87
C LEU A 593 45.45 -16.37 -11.90
N ALA A 594 44.94 -17.54 -12.25
CA ALA A 594 45.75 -18.73 -12.41
C ALA A 594 45.23 -19.55 -13.59
N GLY A 595 46.14 -20.06 -14.39
CA GLY A 595 45.80 -20.89 -15.53
C GLY A 595 46.93 -21.83 -15.91
N LYS A 596 46.60 -22.75 -16.80
CA LYS A 596 47.52 -23.75 -17.33
C LYS A 596 47.40 -23.78 -18.85
N GLN A 597 48.48 -23.49 -19.54
CA GLN A 597 48.57 -23.65 -20.98
C GLN A 597 49.36 -24.89 -21.32
N VAL A 598 48.83 -25.70 -22.23
CA VAL A 598 49.49 -26.90 -22.77
C VAL A 598 50.08 -26.53 -24.13
N ILE A 599 51.39 -26.56 -24.24
CA ILE A 599 52.11 -26.36 -25.50
C ILE A 599 52.23 -27.72 -26.18
N SER A 600 51.70 -27.84 -27.40
CA SER A 600 51.49 -29.10 -28.13
C SER A 600 52.76 -29.88 -28.47
N GLU A 601 52.58 -31.19 -28.61
CA GLU A 601 53.61 -32.15 -29.03
C GLU A 601 54.04 -31.94 -30.49
N PHE A 602 55.34 -32.12 -30.77
CA PHE A 602 55.87 -32.13 -32.13
C PHE A 602 56.71 -33.39 -32.35
N HIS A 603 56.34 -34.17 -33.37
CA HIS A 603 57.07 -35.37 -33.77
C HIS A 603 57.54 -35.24 -35.21
N GLN A 604 58.84 -35.44 -35.44
CA GLN A 604 59.40 -35.46 -36.78
C GLN A 604 60.38 -36.62 -36.94
N GLU A 605 60.14 -37.46 -37.95
CA GLU A 605 61.03 -38.56 -38.32
C GLU A 605 61.67 -38.25 -39.68
N LEU A 606 63.00 -38.25 -39.74
CA LEU A 606 63.76 -38.00 -40.97
C LEU A 606 64.45 -39.30 -41.40
N LYS A 607 64.09 -39.79 -42.58
CA LYS A 607 64.60 -41.03 -43.20
C LYS A 607 65.49 -40.69 -44.40
N GLY A 608 66.56 -41.47 -44.60
CA GLY A 608 67.43 -41.36 -45.78
C GLY A 608 68.62 -40.41 -45.65
N VAL A 609 68.99 -40.04 -44.42
CA VAL A 609 70.21 -39.25 -44.19
C VAL A 609 71.43 -40.18 -44.25
N PRO A 610 72.56 -39.79 -44.87
CA PRO A 610 73.74 -40.65 -44.91
C PRO A 610 74.17 -41.05 -43.49
N GLY A 611 74.07 -42.34 -43.14
CA GLY A 611 74.48 -42.87 -41.83
C GLY A 611 73.38 -43.37 -40.88
N GLY A 612 72.09 -43.07 -41.11
CA GLY A 612 71.05 -43.49 -40.17
C GLY A 612 69.67 -42.83 -40.32
N ARG A 613 68.81 -43.02 -39.31
CA ARG A 613 67.54 -42.28 -39.14
C ARG A 613 67.61 -41.38 -37.91
N PHE A 614 66.96 -40.23 -38.00
CA PHE A 614 66.73 -39.35 -36.85
C PHE A 614 65.25 -39.34 -36.47
N LYS A 615 64.98 -39.54 -35.18
CA LYS A 615 63.67 -39.33 -34.58
C LYS A 615 63.76 -38.15 -33.61
N ILE A 616 63.00 -37.10 -33.87
CA ILE A 616 62.89 -35.93 -33.02
C ILE A 616 61.51 -35.97 -32.36
N ASN A 617 61.51 -36.12 -31.04
CA ASN A 617 60.29 -36.09 -30.23
C ASN A 617 60.37 -34.87 -29.33
N VAL A 618 59.43 -33.93 -29.49
CA VAL A 618 59.29 -32.77 -28.61
C VAL A 618 58.08 -33.01 -27.71
N GLU A 619 58.33 -33.14 -26.41
CA GLU A 619 57.28 -33.44 -25.44
C GLU A 619 56.40 -32.22 -25.13
N THR A 620 55.15 -32.49 -24.78
CA THR A 620 54.18 -31.48 -24.37
C THR A 620 54.62 -30.81 -23.06
N VAL A 621 54.82 -29.49 -23.10
CA VAL A 621 55.16 -28.68 -21.91
C VAL A 621 53.90 -27.98 -21.41
N SER A 622 53.62 -28.11 -20.11
CA SER A 622 52.56 -27.35 -19.46
C SER A 622 53.16 -26.17 -18.72
N VAL A 623 52.75 -24.96 -19.08
CA VAL A 623 53.09 -23.73 -18.37
C VAL A 623 51.94 -23.39 -17.44
N GLN A 624 52.22 -23.32 -16.14
CA GLN A 624 51.30 -22.73 -15.18
C GLN A 624 51.68 -21.27 -15.00
N TYR A 625 50.67 -20.39 -14.95
CA TYR A 625 50.87 -18.98 -14.66
C TYR A 625 49.98 -18.53 -13.51
N SER A 626 50.44 -17.57 -12.73
CA SER A 626 49.70 -16.94 -11.64
C SER A 626 50.07 -15.45 -11.52
N LEU A 627 49.18 -14.60 -11.02
CA LEU A 627 49.53 -13.21 -10.70
C LEU A 627 50.60 -13.16 -9.59
N ALA A 628 51.70 -12.46 -9.86
CA ALA A 628 52.75 -12.18 -8.88
C ALA A 628 52.38 -11.02 -7.94
N SER A 629 51.58 -10.08 -8.45
CA SER A 629 51.00 -8.96 -7.70
C SER A 629 49.59 -8.68 -8.23
N PRO A 630 48.67 -8.14 -7.41
CA PRO A 630 47.36 -7.75 -7.90
C PRO A 630 47.46 -6.76 -9.06
N LEU A 631 46.73 -7.02 -10.14
CA LEU A 631 46.54 -6.03 -11.20
C LEU A 631 45.47 -5.06 -10.71
N LYS A 632 45.80 -3.78 -10.52
CA LYS A 632 44.83 -2.80 -10.03
C LYS A 632 44.99 -1.41 -10.61
N PHE A 633 43.88 -0.70 -10.67
CA PHE A 633 43.84 0.75 -10.80
C PHE A 633 42.79 1.29 -9.81
N ASP A 634 43.07 2.48 -9.29
CA ASP A 634 42.28 3.11 -8.23
C ASP A 634 41.75 4.47 -8.74
N ASP A 635 40.60 4.91 -8.24
CA ASP A 635 40.01 6.24 -8.47
C ASP A 635 39.75 6.62 -9.95
N ALA A 636 39.51 5.65 -10.84
CA ALA A 636 39.24 5.95 -12.25
C ALA A 636 37.87 6.65 -12.38
N LYS A 637 37.85 7.90 -12.85
CA LYS A 637 36.64 8.74 -12.90
C LYS A 637 35.63 8.21 -13.92
N ILE A 638 34.43 7.85 -13.49
CA ILE A 638 33.30 7.52 -14.36
C ILE A 638 32.42 8.76 -14.53
N GLU A 639 31.95 9.00 -15.75
CA GLU A 639 30.92 10.00 -16.05
C GLU A 639 29.67 9.33 -16.58
N PHE A 640 28.50 9.76 -16.11
CA PHE A 640 27.19 9.31 -16.57
C PHE A 640 26.48 10.46 -17.28
N LYS A 641 25.96 10.20 -18.48
CA LYS A 641 25.19 11.17 -19.27
C LYS A 641 24.20 10.44 -20.17
N ASP A 642 22.95 10.89 -20.17
CA ASP A 642 21.88 10.34 -21.03
C ASP A 642 21.73 8.80 -20.92
N ASN A 643 21.80 8.28 -19.69
CA ASN A 643 21.80 6.83 -19.37
C ASN A 643 22.97 6.03 -19.96
N LYS A 644 24.00 6.70 -20.49
CA LYS A 644 25.28 6.10 -20.86
C LYS A 644 26.32 6.40 -19.79
N TRP A 645 27.29 5.51 -19.65
CA TRP A 645 28.46 5.75 -18.80
C TRP A 645 29.73 5.71 -19.66
N SER A 646 30.70 6.53 -19.30
CA SER A 646 32.02 6.56 -19.93
C SER A 646 33.09 6.50 -18.87
N LEU A 647 34.16 5.77 -19.17
CA LEU A 647 35.39 5.71 -18.39
C LEU A 647 36.52 6.23 -19.29
N PRO A 648 37.36 7.17 -18.82
CA PRO A 648 38.52 7.61 -19.57
C PRO A 648 39.54 6.48 -19.69
N ASN A 649 40.45 6.61 -20.64
CA ASN A 649 41.55 5.66 -20.82
C ASN A 649 42.35 5.50 -19.52
N VAL A 650 42.57 4.26 -19.10
CA VAL A 650 43.39 3.94 -17.94
C VAL A 650 44.77 3.54 -18.45
N MET A 651 45.79 4.33 -18.12
CA MET A 651 47.12 4.16 -18.70
C MET A 651 48.03 3.39 -17.74
N ASN A 652 48.93 2.58 -18.31
CA ASN A 652 50.06 1.97 -17.59
C ASN A 652 49.66 1.09 -16.40
N VAL A 653 48.62 0.27 -16.54
CA VAL A 653 48.19 -0.71 -15.52
C VAL A 653 49.22 -1.85 -15.46
N PRO A 654 49.94 -2.05 -14.35
CA PRO A 654 51.01 -3.05 -14.29
C PRO A 654 50.45 -4.48 -14.29
N LEU A 655 51.10 -5.37 -15.06
CA LEU A 655 50.87 -6.81 -15.04
C LEU A 655 52.18 -7.52 -14.67
N ASN A 656 52.14 -8.29 -13.58
CA ASN A 656 53.23 -9.18 -13.19
C ASN A 656 52.69 -10.59 -13.01
N LEU A 657 53.21 -11.54 -13.78
CA LEU A 657 52.86 -12.96 -13.69
C LEU A 657 54.07 -13.77 -13.23
N ASN A 658 53.86 -14.72 -12.33
CA ASN A 658 54.77 -15.83 -12.10
C ASN A 658 54.38 -16.96 -13.05
N ALA A 659 55.34 -17.49 -13.80
CA ALA A 659 55.17 -18.66 -14.66
C ALA A 659 56.11 -19.79 -14.21
N SER A 660 55.63 -21.03 -14.25
CA SER A 660 56.40 -22.24 -13.93
C SER A 660 56.03 -23.39 -14.85
N LEU A 661 56.91 -24.38 -14.96
CA LEU A 661 56.70 -25.57 -15.78
C LEU A 661 56.25 -26.75 -14.87
N LEU A 662 55.18 -27.47 -15.22
CA LEU A 662 54.65 -28.61 -14.44
C LEU A 662 55.03 -29.99 -15.05
N PRO A 663 55.35 -31.08 -14.28
CA PRO A 663 55.82 -31.20 -12.89
C PRO A 663 57.35 -31.47 -12.76
N LEU A 664 57.82 -31.47 -11.50
CA LEU A 664 59.04 -30.86 -10.94
C LEU A 664 60.20 -31.81 -10.60
N ASP A 665 60.18 -33.04 -11.11
CA ASP A 665 60.98 -34.09 -10.46
C ASP A 665 62.37 -34.24 -11.08
N GLN A 666 62.53 -34.05 -12.40
CA GLN A 666 63.81 -33.97 -13.12
C GLN A 666 63.52 -33.25 -14.45
N GLY A 667 64.19 -32.12 -14.72
CA GLY A 667 63.93 -31.26 -15.89
C GLY A 667 63.42 -32.01 -17.13
N ARG A 668 62.23 -31.65 -17.59
CA ARG A 668 61.52 -32.36 -18.66
C ARG A 668 62.28 -32.24 -19.98
N ILE A 669 62.39 -33.36 -20.68
CA ILE A 669 63.00 -33.42 -22.01
C ILE A 669 62.08 -32.70 -22.98
N ILE A 670 62.38 -31.44 -23.30
CA ILE A 670 61.63 -30.67 -24.30
C ILE A 670 61.86 -31.28 -25.67
N ALA A 671 63.05 -31.84 -25.93
CA ALA A 671 63.32 -32.54 -27.16
C ALA A 671 64.27 -33.71 -26.94
N ARG A 672 63.87 -34.87 -27.43
CA ARG A 672 64.70 -36.06 -27.55
C ARG A 672 65.02 -36.28 -29.01
N VAL A 673 66.29 -36.34 -29.34
CA VAL A 673 66.73 -36.78 -30.66
C VAL A 673 67.33 -38.17 -30.52
N GLN A 674 66.87 -39.12 -31.33
CA GLN A 674 67.45 -40.45 -31.39
C GLN A 674 68.07 -40.64 -32.76
N HIS A 675 69.38 -40.91 -32.78
CA HIS A 675 70.08 -41.31 -33.99
C HIS A 675 70.29 -42.83 -34.02
N GLU A 676 69.67 -43.50 -34.97
CA GLU A 676 69.81 -44.95 -35.17
C GLU A 676 70.64 -45.23 -36.42
N ILE A 677 71.74 -45.97 -36.28
CA ILE A 677 72.62 -46.31 -37.40
C ILE A 677 72.10 -47.59 -38.08
N GLY A 678 72.00 -47.55 -39.41
CA GLY A 678 71.65 -48.71 -40.24
C GLY A 678 72.83 -49.19 -41.07
N GLY A 679 73.11 -50.50 -41.05
CA GLY A 679 74.08 -51.13 -41.95
C GLY A 679 73.66 -50.95 -43.41
N GLY A 680 74.61 -50.56 -44.26
CA GLY A 680 74.34 -50.06 -45.61
C GLY A 680 73.52 -50.98 -46.52
N ILE A 681 72.82 -50.31 -47.45
CA ILE A 681 72.28 -50.77 -48.75
C ILE A 681 71.76 -52.22 -48.77
N VAL A 682 70.43 -52.34 -48.53
CA VAL A 682 69.58 -53.54 -48.59
C VAL A 682 69.51 -54.38 -47.29
N GLY A 683 68.80 -53.87 -46.28
CA GLY A 683 68.33 -54.66 -45.14
C GLY A 683 67.50 -53.84 -44.15
N LYS A 684 66.28 -54.30 -43.82
CA LYS A 684 65.25 -53.56 -43.04
C LYS A 684 65.51 -53.43 -41.52
N ASN A 685 66.73 -53.67 -41.03
CA ASN A 685 66.99 -53.76 -39.58
C ASN A 685 67.99 -52.69 -39.11
N TYR A 686 67.46 -51.58 -38.59
CA TYR A 686 68.21 -50.62 -37.77
C TYR A 686 68.31 -51.19 -36.34
N ALA A 687 69.52 -51.36 -35.79
CA ALA A 687 69.70 -52.17 -34.58
C ALA A 687 70.37 -51.47 -33.39
N GLN A 688 71.01 -50.30 -33.56
CA GLN A 688 71.66 -49.62 -32.43
C GLN A 688 71.45 -48.09 -32.47
N THR A 689 70.93 -47.57 -31.35
CA THR A 689 70.92 -46.13 -31.03
C THR A 689 72.35 -45.70 -30.74
N SER A 690 72.88 -44.78 -31.54
CA SER A 690 74.28 -44.33 -31.45
C SER A 690 74.47 -43.06 -30.62
N CYS A 691 73.43 -42.24 -30.50
CA CYS A 691 73.43 -41.02 -29.72
C CYS A 691 71.99 -40.59 -29.41
N LYS A 692 71.76 -40.14 -28.18
CA LYS A 692 70.46 -39.71 -27.67
C LYS A 692 70.59 -38.42 -26.84
N PRO A 693 70.87 -37.26 -27.45
CA PRO A 693 70.93 -36.02 -26.70
C PRO A 693 69.53 -35.62 -26.25
N GLU A 694 69.45 -35.09 -25.04
CA GLU A 694 68.21 -34.61 -24.44
C GLU A 694 68.35 -33.11 -24.12
N ALA A 695 67.45 -32.30 -24.68
CA ALA A 695 67.31 -30.89 -24.29
C ALA A 695 66.27 -30.79 -23.19
N LYS A 696 66.67 -30.35 -22.00
CA LYS A 696 65.86 -30.20 -20.80
C LYS A 696 65.64 -28.72 -20.51
N ALA A 697 64.39 -28.30 -20.33
CA ALA A 697 64.12 -26.95 -19.81
C ALA A 697 64.62 -26.91 -18.36
N ILE A 698 65.35 -25.86 -17.99
CA ILE A 698 65.66 -25.64 -16.59
C ILE A 698 64.41 -25.04 -15.94
N ASP A 699 63.90 -25.75 -14.95
CA ASP A 699 62.79 -25.24 -14.16
C ASP A 699 63.29 -24.14 -13.24
N LYS A 700 62.82 -22.92 -13.48
CA LYS A 700 63.06 -21.73 -12.67
C LYS A 700 61.75 -20.96 -12.54
N PRO A 701 61.55 -20.21 -11.46
CA PRO A 701 60.43 -19.28 -11.37
C PRO A 701 60.65 -18.15 -12.39
N TYR A 702 59.86 -18.16 -13.46
CA TYR A 702 59.87 -17.11 -14.47
C TYR A 702 58.92 -15.99 -14.07
N LYS A 703 59.33 -14.73 -14.28
CA LYS A 703 58.47 -13.55 -14.09
C LYS A 703 58.22 -12.87 -15.42
N VAL A 704 56.95 -12.71 -15.78
CA VAL A 704 56.54 -11.86 -16.89
C VAL A 704 56.09 -10.53 -16.31
N ALA A 705 56.78 -9.45 -16.63
CA ALA A 705 56.46 -8.11 -16.13
C ALA A 705 56.24 -7.15 -17.30
N GLY A 706 55.18 -6.36 -17.22
CA GLY A 706 54.82 -5.33 -18.20
C GLY A 706 53.67 -4.47 -17.70
N ALA A 707 53.03 -3.74 -18.61
CA ALA A 707 51.83 -2.97 -18.32
C ALA A 707 50.85 -3.02 -19.49
N PHE A 708 49.61 -2.59 -19.28
CA PHE A 708 48.64 -2.32 -20.35
C PHE A 708 48.05 -0.93 -20.21
N ASP A 709 47.77 -0.28 -21.33
CA ASP A 709 46.74 0.75 -21.36
C ASP A 709 45.39 0.10 -21.68
N ILE A 710 44.34 0.56 -21.02
CA ILE A 710 42.95 0.20 -21.28
C ILE A 710 42.30 1.40 -21.96
N LEU A 711 42.03 1.28 -23.26
CA LEU A 711 41.40 2.33 -24.04
C LEU A 711 39.92 2.04 -24.23
N PHE A 712 39.08 3.06 -24.04
CA PHE A 712 37.64 3.00 -24.23
C PHE A 712 37.29 3.88 -25.44
N GLU A 713 36.96 3.24 -26.55
CA GLU A 713 36.64 3.90 -27.82
C GLU A 713 35.20 3.58 -28.24
N GLU A 714 34.67 4.35 -29.18
CA GLU A 714 33.38 4.07 -29.82
C GLU A 714 33.61 3.98 -31.32
N LYS A 715 33.20 2.88 -31.94
CA LYS A 715 33.28 2.66 -33.40
C LYS A 715 31.91 2.22 -33.90
N ASP A 716 31.40 2.93 -34.90
CA ASP A 716 30.07 2.65 -35.48
C ASP A 716 28.92 2.64 -34.45
N GLY A 717 29.04 3.47 -33.39
CA GLY A 717 28.07 3.53 -32.29
C GLY A 717 28.11 2.35 -31.32
N LYS A 718 29.12 1.48 -31.43
CA LYS A 718 29.38 0.39 -30.50
C LYS A 718 30.62 0.72 -29.64
N PRO A 719 30.56 0.48 -28.33
CA PRO A 719 31.74 0.62 -27.48
C PRO A 719 32.77 -0.44 -27.86
N ILE A 720 33.99 -0.04 -28.17
CA ILE A 720 35.14 -0.93 -28.38
C ILE A 720 36.11 -0.71 -27.24
N ARG A 721 36.62 -1.81 -26.68
CA ARG A 721 37.65 -1.76 -25.63
C ARG A 721 38.96 -2.32 -26.18
N LYS A 722 40.05 -1.60 -25.98
CA LYS A 722 41.38 -2.03 -26.40
C LYS A 722 42.28 -2.20 -25.19
N LEU A 723 42.98 -3.33 -25.14
CA LEU A 723 44.13 -3.50 -24.25
C LEU A 723 45.39 -3.32 -25.08
N VAL A 724 46.15 -2.27 -24.78
CA VAL A 724 47.41 -1.95 -25.44
C VAL A 724 48.55 -2.34 -24.51
N PRO A 725 49.14 -3.53 -24.68
CA PRO A 725 50.31 -3.98 -23.92
C PRO A 725 51.53 -3.07 -24.10
N LYS A 726 52.32 -2.93 -23.03
CA LYS A 726 53.52 -2.08 -22.96
C LYS A 726 54.63 -2.77 -22.19
N GLY A 727 55.80 -2.86 -22.82
CA GLY A 727 57.06 -3.16 -22.13
C GLY A 727 57.12 -4.54 -21.49
N PHE A 728 56.43 -5.54 -22.05
CA PHE A 728 56.51 -6.91 -21.54
C PHE A 728 57.93 -7.46 -21.64
N SER A 729 58.37 -8.08 -20.56
CA SER A 729 59.67 -8.74 -20.42
C SER A 729 59.54 -10.05 -19.66
N LEU A 730 60.48 -10.97 -19.86
CA LEU A 730 60.57 -12.25 -19.17
C LEU A 730 61.90 -12.30 -18.41
N ASP A 731 61.84 -12.51 -17.11
CA ASP A 731 63.01 -12.56 -16.23
C ASP A 731 62.96 -13.77 -15.29
N PRO A 732 63.99 -14.66 -15.27
CA PRO A 732 65.10 -14.73 -16.22
C PRO A 732 64.64 -15.21 -17.61
N PRO A 733 65.45 -15.06 -18.68
CA PRO A 733 65.16 -15.70 -19.96
C PRO A 733 65.12 -17.23 -19.82
N VAL A 734 64.36 -17.91 -20.70
CA VAL A 734 64.26 -19.37 -20.69
C VAL A 734 65.64 -20.01 -20.89
N GLU A 735 66.02 -20.90 -19.97
CA GLU A 735 67.28 -21.63 -20.07
C GLU A 735 67.04 -23.09 -20.47
N ILE A 736 67.84 -23.57 -21.41
CA ILE A 736 67.79 -24.96 -21.88
C ILE A 736 69.11 -25.64 -21.51
N ALA A 737 69.04 -26.63 -20.63
CA ALA A 737 70.14 -27.53 -20.36
C ALA A 737 70.16 -28.63 -21.44
N VAL A 738 71.35 -29.02 -21.87
CA VAL A 738 71.51 -30.14 -22.79
C VAL A 738 72.29 -31.23 -22.08
N ASP A 739 71.71 -32.42 -22.02
CA ASP A 739 72.36 -33.64 -21.54
C ASP A 739 72.93 -34.44 -22.73
N LYS A 740 74.24 -34.67 -22.69
CA LYS A 740 75.02 -35.33 -23.75
C LYS A 740 75.59 -36.68 -23.34
N SER A 741 75.23 -37.16 -22.16
CA SER A 741 75.83 -38.35 -21.53
C SER A 741 75.68 -39.63 -22.35
N ASP A 742 74.67 -39.70 -23.22
CA ASP A 742 74.35 -40.86 -24.07
C ASP A 742 74.92 -40.80 -25.52
N CYS A 743 75.93 -39.95 -25.78
CA CYS A 743 76.49 -39.79 -27.13
C CYS A 743 77.98 -40.18 -27.20
N GLY A 744 78.29 -41.27 -27.92
CA GLY A 744 79.66 -41.62 -28.32
C GLY A 744 80.14 -40.82 -29.52
N ASN A 745 81.44 -40.89 -29.86
CA ASN A 745 82.03 -40.20 -31.01
C ASN A 745 81.39 -40.65 -32.35
N VAL A 746 80.38 -39.92 -32.83
CA VAL A 746 79.82 -40.08 -34.19
C VAL A 746 80.71 -39.34 -35.20
N ALA A 747 80.98 -39.96 -36.35
CA ALA A 747 82.01 -39.49 -37.29
C ALA A 747 81.67 -38.16 -38.02
N PHE A 748 82.71 -37.34 -38.19
CA PHE A 748 82.74 -35.94 -38.63
C PHE A 748 82.02 -35.58 -39.94
N LEU A 749 81.98 -36.48 -40.92
CA LEU A 749 81.52 -36.17 -42.29
C LEU A 749 80.01 -36.05 -42.48
N GLN A 750 79.19 -36.55 -41.54
CA GLN A 750 77.72 -36.52 -41.65
C GLN A 750 77.11 -35.22 -41.06
N CYS A 751 77.90 -34.43 -40.32
CA CYS A 751 77.40 -33.38 -39.44
C CYS A 751 77.19 -32.01 -40.13
N GLU A 752 78.04 -31.64 -41.11
CA GLU A 752 77.90 -30.35 -41.83
C GLU A 752 76.65 -30.29 -42.72
N VAL A 753 76.25 -31.42 -43.29
CA VAL A 753 75.08 -31.51 -44.19
C VAL A 753 73.77 -31.48 -43.39
N LEU A 754 73.75 -32.06 -42.20
CA LEU A 754 72.55 -32.10 -41.33
C LEU A 754 72.27 -30.78 -40.62
N GLY A 755 73.31 -30.07 -40.16
CA GLY A 755 73.18 -28.76 -39.51
C GLY A 755 72.59 -27.68 -40.43
N SER A 756 72.77 -27.81 -41.75
CA SER A 756 72.22 -26.88 -42.74
C SER A 756 70.79 -27.26 -43.20
N LEU A 757 70.43 -28.55 -43.21
CA LEU A 757 69.08 -29.01 -43.59
C LEU A 757 68.02 -28.78 -42.50
N LEU A 758 68.41 -28.77 -41.23
CA LEU A 758 67.48 -28.71 -40.08
C LEU A 758 67.26 -27.31 -39.48
N THR A 759 68.11 -26.34 -39.82
CA THR A 759 68.02 -24.96 -39.31
C THR A 759 66.86 -24.15 -39.90
N GLY A 760 66.19 -24.66 -40.93
CA GLY A 760 65.11 -23.97 -41.64
C GLY A 760 63.70 -24.04 -41.02
N GLY A 761 63.50 -24.73 -39.88
CA GLY A 761 62.14 -24.87 -39.33
C GLY A 761 61.98 -25.11 -37.82
N ASN A 762 62.97 -25.67 -37.12
CA ASN A 762 62.91 -25.84 -35.65
C ASN A 762 64.32 -25.80 -35.04
N PRO A 763 64.72 -24.70 -34.36
CA PRO A 763 66.09 -24.51 -33.86
C PRO A 763 66.49 -25.54 -32.80
N ILE A 764 65.53 -26.07 -32.03
CA ILE A 764 65.76 -27.12 -31.02
C ILE A 764 66.19 -28.44 -31.69
N ALA A 765 65.57 -28.78 -32.82
CA ALA A 765 65.90 -29.96 -33.61
C ALA A 765 67.29 -29.85 -34.27
N GLY A 766 67.64 -28.67 -34.79
CA GLY A 766 68.94 -28.40 -35.40
C GLY A 766 70.10 -28.53 -34.42
N VAL A 767 69.93 -28.04 -33.18
CA VAL A 767 70.96 -28.13 -32.14
C VAL A 767 71.10 -29.56 -31.62
N ALA A 768 70.01 -30.28 -31.38
CA ALA A 768 70.07 -31.67 -30.94
C ALA A 768 70.70 -32.62 -31.98
N ALA A 769 70.57 -32.32 -33.29
CA ALA A 769 71.35 -32.99 -34.33
C ALA A 769 72.83 -32.59 -34.32
N GLY A 770 73.15 -31.32 -34.07
CA GLY A 770 74.54 -30.83 -33.94
C GLY A 770 75.28 -31.38 -32.71
N LEU A 771 74.57 -31.63 -31.60
CA LEU A 771 75.11 -32.19 -30.36
C LEU A 771 75.59 -33.64 -30.48
N ALA A 772 75.09 -34.39 -31.47
CA ALA A 772 75.59 -35.72 -31.80
C ALA A 772 77.03 -35.70 -32.35
N CYS A 773 77.54 -34.53 -32.70
CA CYS A 773 78.84 -34.32 -33.32
C CYS A 773 79.75 -33.55 -32.35
N ASN A 774 80.58 -34.28 -31.61
CA ASN A 774 81.31 -33.88 -30.39
C ASN A 774 82.16 -32.56 -30.43
N LYS A 775 82.31 -31.89 -31.58
CA LYS A 775 83.10 -30.66 -31.75
C LYS A 775 82.18 -29.51 -32.16
N GLY A 776 81.99 -28.52 -31.27
CA GLY A 776 81.03 -27.42 -31.43
C GLY A 776 79.83 -27.47 -30.49
N ILE A 777 79.82 -28.42 -29.55
CA ILE A 777 78.74 -28.57 -28.55
C ILE A 777 78.52 -27.29 -27.75
N ASP A 778 79.59 -26.63 -27.29
CA ASP A 778 79.45 -25.40 -26.49
C ASP A 778 78.96 -24.23 -27.35
N ASP A 779 79.36 -24.17 -28.63
CA ASP A 779 78.87 -23.18 -29.60
C ASP A 779 77.39 -23.41 -29.95
N GLN A 780 76.98 -24.66 -30.15
CA GLN A 780 75.58 -25.02 -30.42
C GLN A 780 74.70 -24.88 -29.18
N LYS A 781 75.23 -25.17 -27.98
CA LYS A 781 74.56 -24.91 -26.70
C LYS A 781 74.36 -23.42 -26.49
N LYS A 782 75.39 -22.61 -26.75
CA LYS A 782 75.31 -21.15 -26.69
C LYS A 782 74.31 -20.62 -27.72
N LYS A 783 74.34 -21.11 -28.95
CA LYS A 783 73.39 -20.76 -30.01
C LYS A 783 71.96 -21.16 -29.65
N LEU A 784 71.72 -22.34 -29.05
CA LEU A 784 70.41 -22.74 -28.56
C LEU A 784 69.90 -21.84 -27.45
N GLN A 785 70.80 -21.48 -26.52
CA GLN A 785 70.48 -20.59 -25.42
C GLN A 785 70.12 -19.19 -25.95
N GLU A 786 70.87 -18.69 -26.93
CA GLU A 786 70.60 -17.42 -27.62
C GLU A 786 69.30 -17.49 -28.44
N ASP A 787 69.07 -18.57 -29.20
CA ASP A 787 67.85 -18.78 -29.99
C ASP A 787 66.62 -18.93 -29.10
N ALA A 788 66.74 -19.62 -27.96
CA ALA A 788 65.67 -19.75 -26.98
C ALA A 788 65.37 -18.41 -26.28
N ALA A 789 66.40 -17.65 -25.91
CA ALA A 789 66.25 -16.30 -25.36
C ALA A 789 65.61 -15.35 -26.39
N ASN A 790 66.07 -15.37 -27.64
CA ASN A 790 65.56 -14.55 -28.74
C ASN A 790 64.12 -14.93 -29.11
N LYS A 791 63.79 -16.22 -29.21
CA LYS A 791 62.42 -16.68 -29.46
C LYS A 791 61.50 -16.37 -28.30
N SER A 792 61.97 -16.50 -27.05
CA SER A 792 61.20 -16.09 -25.89
C SER A 792 60.93 -14.58 -25.92
N ALA A 793 61.95 -13.77 -26.23
CA ALA A 793 61.79 -12.33 -26.42
C ALA A 793 60.83 -11.99 -27.58
N GLU A 794 60.87 -12.74 -28.69
CA GLU A 794 59.95 -12.61 -29.82
C GLU A 794 58.51 -12.96 -29.41
N TYR A 795 58.29 -14.05 -28.69
CA TYR A 795 56.96 -14.43 -28.18
C TYR A 795 56.42 -13.40 -27.18
N ILE A 796 57.25 -12.92 -26.27
CA ILE A 796 56.90 -11.85 -25.32
C ILE A 796 56.64 -10.54 -26.06
N SER A 797 57.39 -10.23 -27.12
CA SER A 797 57.09 -9.10 -27.99
C SER A 797 55.78 -9.28 -28.76
N GLY A 798 55.40 -10.53 -29.07
CA GLY A 798 54.11 -10.90 -29.64
C GLY A 798 52.95 -10.66 -28.67
N LEU A 799 53.20 -10.68 -27.36
CA LEU A 799 52.24 -10.22 -26.35
C LEU A 799 52.05 -8.70 -26.37
N ASN A 800 52.87 -7.93 -27.10
CA ASN A 800 52.65 -6.50 -27.36
C ASN A 800 51.61 -6.24 -28.48
N LYS A 801 50.85 -7.26 -28.91
CA LYS A 801 49.75 -7.06 -29.85
C LYS A 801 48.51 -6.50 -29.15
N GLU A 802 47.95 -5.47 -29.75
CA GLU A 802 46.68 -4.88 -29.34
C GLU A 802 45.57 -5.94 -29.32
N LEU A 803 44.87 -6.05 -28.19
CA LEU A 803 43.68 -6.88 -28.05
C LEU A 803 42.46 -5.98 -28.12
N VAL A 804 41.57 -6.28 -29.08
CA VAL A 804 40.33 -5.54 -29.30
C VAL A 804 39.16 -6.40 -28.86
N PHE A 805 38.32 -5.86 -27.98
CA PHE A 805 37.10 -6.48 -27.47
C PHE A 805 35.91 -5.64 -27.93
N GLU A 806 34.92 -6.27 -28.54
CA GLU A 806 33.63 -5.66 -28.92
C GLU A 806 32.55 -5.92 -27.87
#